data_AF-A0A1Y3B9B5-F1
#
_entry.id   AF-A0A1Y3B9B5-F1
#
_cell.length_a   1.000
_cell.length_b   1.000
_cell.length_c   1.000
_cell.angle_alpha   90.00
_cell.angle_beta   90.00
_cell.angle_gamma   90.00
#
_symmetry.space_group_name_H-M   'P 1'
#
loop_
_entity.id
_entity.type
_entity.pdbx_description
1 polymer ?
#
loop_
_entity_poly.entity_id
_entity_poly.type
_entity_poly.pdbx_seq_one_letter_code
_entity_poly.pdbx_strand_id
1 'polypeptide(L)'
;MISLLKLEDDIDFWRRPDQINRFADLMITPNNSQHVIHYLSIRNIDYEILIDNVRTLVQNERDQMVKIQKRLEMLRSDQTDITAEFWQSFQRFDAVENLMNYLQNKYPNLVEKINFGKSFEGRELNLLRIGANSNDKKPVVFIEGGIHAREWISTAFVTHFANQLLLGYNNQEANIKTLMETFDFYIVPLLNPDGYEHTHTKYRLWRKTRSTQASGSCIGADPNRNFGYEWGGEGTSTNPCSEIYPGKKPFSEPEVKAETDYIMKNLAGRALVYVAVHSYGQYLLYPWGWTNKPTPDNDRLNSMAKVATDAMAKRYESKYIYGMSTTVLYAASGAGDDWAYGEASIPYSYTLELRDKGSYGFQLPPEQIIPTSEEAGDDFWQQPTSINDYNAKIMITQRNRVKVFKYLQNRQIQFKILHSNVETLIENERNELIESDRLFQSLKADFKDGNKSEAIVGFWIKYHRYKDIDKFMNALSKNSDNLVKKFILGKSFERKPIYSICIGNSSNSRKPVIYIQGGIHAREWISPAVVTYFAQQLVNGVRNSNPSVIKLMNTFDFYITPVLNVDGYEYTHEKNRLWRKTRSTNWQSFFRRGCRGVDANRNYDYDWAAKGISANPCSETYAGDKAFSEPETRAEAEFLLKKLGKRVQVYIAVHSYGQLWLYPWGNVRKDSPYVEKLSAKAKIATDALYQRYKTRFKYGNSAEILYAASGAGDDWAHGKASIPYVYTVELRDRGDYGFLLPPNQIQQSGEEITDAFMAMFLAIKWLRSFSQSMYQLGYVFSGIIIAWISDQYGRKFALQISIAFELLGGLLLILSPSIHLYTLARLILGFGDSGRGMCLYMLLMETVGTRRRSDVIMGCNFGWIVGYLLLPIIAYILHNYVLVQLLATMGMTVMAVFWLPYLPESPRWLIANEKYERAKSILQKACKRNNRVEEFEYKFESLKNKATKLITTGKTVEEHEQQQSDGEKFMTLWSMVTHKKYCMMTLILWFSFFVNGFIYHGFSLNVEIIGGNVFINFALAGLVEIPSVVISLIGMRYIGRKAFIISTIVSAAFCYATIATFRILWANLSDNDIMLVSLSMLGKMFIFATFNAIYIHAGEIFPTKLRQSGVSSCSISARAGSTIAPFVKDLVS
;
A
#
# COMPACT_ATOMS: atom_id res chain seq x y z
N MET A 1 -3.25 51.77 30.50
CA MET A 1 -4.50 51.28 29.87
C MET A 1 -5.73 52.07 30.30
N ILE A 2 -5.99 52.29 31.60
CA ILE A 2 -7.14 53.07 32.11
C ILE A 2 -7.21 54.51 31.54
N SER A 3 -6.09 55.09 31.12
CA SER A 3 -6.03 56.44 30.53
C SER A 3 -6.25 56.52 29.02
N LEU A 4 -6.23 55.40 28.28
CA LEU A 4 -6.60 55.34 26.85
C LEU A 4 -8.12 55.24 26.68
N LEU A 5 -8.81 54.67 27.67
CA LEU A 5 -10.28 54.62 27.77
C LEU A 5 -10.93 56.00 27.93
N LYS A 6 -10.17 57.04 28.31
CA LYS A 6 -10.67 58.43 28.36
C LYS A 6 -10.78 59.10 26.98
N LEU A 7 -10.29 58.46 25.92
CA LEU A 7 -10.40 58.89 24.52
C LEU A 7 -11.42 58.04 23.74
N GLU A 8 -12.28 57.26 24.42
CA GLU A 8 -13.24 56.34 23.78
C GLU A 8 -14.20 57.02 22.78
N ASP A 9 -14.48 58.32 22.93
CA ASP A 9 -15.40 59.04 22.05
C ASP A 9 -14.78 59.38 20.66
N ASP A 10 -13.45 59.23 20.51
CA ASP A 10 -12.68 59.68 19.34
C ASP A 10 -11.94 58.55 18.57
N ILE A 11 -12.05 57.29 19.03
CA ILE A 11 -11.33 56.12 18.51
C ILE A 11 -12.30 54.94 18.29
N ASP A 12 -12.38 54.41 17.06
CA ASP A 12 -13.18 53.23 16.73
C ASP A 12 -12.33 51.96 16.90
N PHE A 13 -12.66 51.14 17.90
CA PHE A 13 -11.99 49.87 18.14
C PHE A 13 -12.56 48.79 17.21
N TRP A 14 -11.75 48.36 16.25
CA TRP A 14 -12.06 47.19 15.43
C TRP A 14 -11.78 45.90 16.19
N ARG A 15 -10.72 45.92 17.00
CA ARG A 15 -10.39 44.88 17.97
C ARG A 15 -9.95 45.50 19.28
N ARG A 16 -10.66 45.19 20.36
CA ARG A 16 -10.32 45.68 21.70
C ARG A 16 -9.08 44.97 22.27
N PRO A 17 -8.29 45.65 23.11
CA PRO A 17 -7.23 45.00 23.89
C PRO A 17 -7.86 44.04 24.88
N ASP A 18 -7.51 42.77 24.76
CA ASP A 18 -8.13 41.65 25.47
C ASP A 18 -7.10 40.83 26.28
N GLN A 19 -5.84 40.77 25.82
CA GLN A 19 -4.76 40.04 26.49
C GLN A 19 -3.41 40.78 26.42
N ILE A 20 -2.54 40.52 27.41
CA ILE A 20 -1.16 41.01 27.42
C ILE A 20 -0.40 40.37 26.24
N ASN A 21 0.36 41.17 25.48
CA ASN A 21 1.09 40.77 24.27
C ASN A 21 0.24 40.40 23.04
N ARG A 22 -1.03 40.83 22.98
CA ARG A 22 -1.87 40.76 21.77
C ARG A 22 -2.15 42.15 21.24
N PHE A 23 -2.14 42.32 19.93
CA PHE A 23 -2.43 43.60 19.28
C PHE A 23 -3.91 43.96 19.43
N ALA A 24 -4.19 45.25 19.64
CA ALA A 24 -5.50 45.86 19.50
C ALA A 24 -5.54 46.65 18.18
N ASP A 25 -6.67 46.59 17.47
CA ASP A 25 -6.83 47.23 16.16
C ASP A 25 -7.72 48.46 16.34
N LEU A 26 -7.16 49.63 16.03
CA LEU A 26 -7.75 50.94 16.28
C LEU A 26 -7.88 51.69 14.95
N MET A 27 -9.07 52.20 14.64
CA MET A 27 -9.26 53.21 13.61
C MET A 27 -9.30 54.59 14.27
N ILE A 28 -8.43 55.48 13.81
CA ILE A 28 -8.27 56.82 14.35
C ILE A 28 -8.64 57.82 13.25
N THR A 29 -9.35 58.88 13.62
CA THR A 29 -9.67 59.96 12.67
C THR A 29 -8.40 60.73 12.27
N PRO A 30 -8.32 61.30 11.05
CA PRO A 30 -7.14 62.05 10.62
C PRO A 30 -6.74 63.17 11.58
N ASN A 31 -7.72 63.89 12.14
CA ASN A 31 -7.49 65.00 13.07
C ASN A 31 -6.87 64.56 14.40
N ASN A 32 -7.13 63.33 14.84
CA ASN A 32 -6.67 62.81 16.13
C ASN A 32 -5.42 61.91 15.98
N SER A 33 -5.04 61.55 14.76
CA SER A 33 -3.93 60.63 14.46
C SER A 33 -2.60 61.04 15.11
N GLN A 34 -2.22 62.31 14.99
CA GLN A 34 -0.99 62.84 15.59
C GLN A 34 -1.02 62.80 17.12
N HIS A 35 -2.17 63.11 17.73
CA HIS A 35 -2.33 63.09 19.17
C HIS A 35 -2.23 61.67 19.73
N VAL A 36 -2.86 60.69 19.07
CA VAL A 36 -2.80 59.29 19.48
C VAL A 36 -1.40 58.69 19.28
N ILE A 37 -0.74 58.96 18.15
CA ILE A 37 0.64 58.53 17.89
C ILE A 37 1.60 59.10 18.95
N HIS A 38 1.47 60.39 19.27
CA HIS A 38 2.28 61.04 20.29
C HIS A 38 2.05 60.42 21.68
N TYR A 39 0.79 60.11 22.01
CA TYR A 39 0.42 59.43 23.26
C TYR A 39 1.05 58.04 23.37
N LEU A 40 0.99 57.24 22.29
CA LEU A 40 1.59 55.89 22.24
C LEU A 40 3.11 55.96 22.41
N SER A 41 3.75 56.94 21.77
CA SER A 41 5.20 57.19 21.87
C SER A 41 5.63 57.56 23.30
N ILE A 42 4.94 58.49 23.98
CA ILE A 42 5.27 58.89 25.37
C ILE A 42 5.11 57.73 26.35
N ARG A 43 4.16 56.82 26.08
CA ARG A 43 3.88 55.66 26.94
C ARG A 43 4.68 54.41 26.56
N ASN A 44 5.57 54.52 25.57
CA ASN A 44 6.39 53.42 25.07
C ASN A 44 5.53 52.19 24.68
N ILE A 45 4.38 52.46 24.04
CA ILE A 45 3.48 51.44 23.50
C ILE A 45 3.80 51.27 22.02
N ASP A 46 4.30 50.09 21.65
CA ASP A 46 4.60 49.75 20.26
C ASP A 46 3.32 49.74 19.41
N TYR A 47 3.41 50.29 18.20
CA TYR A 47 2.30 50.31 17.25
C TYR A 47 2.77 50.07 15.81
N GLU A 48 1.89 49.51 14.98
CA GLU A 48 2.06 49.33 13.55
C GLU A 48 0.86 49.93 12.82
N ILE A 49 1.10 50.62 11.69
CA ILE A 49 0.02 51.13 10.84
C ILE A 49 -0.42 50.00 9.90
N LEU A 50 -1.55 49.37 10.21
CA LEU A 50 -2.12 48.29 9.39
C LEU A 50 -2.72 48.80 8.08
N ILE A 51 -3.46 49.91 8.15
CA ILE A 51 -4.15 50.54 7.01
C ILE A 51 -3.89 52.04 7.07
N ASP A 52 -3.09 52.53 6.12
CA ASP A 52 -2.69 53.94 6.06
C ASP A 52 -3.88 54.87 5.71
N ASN A 53 -4.79 54.40 4.83
CA ASN A 53 -5.98 55.17 4.47
C ASN A 53 -7.21 54.27 4.25
N VAL A 54 -8.08 54.21 5.25
CA VAL A 54 -9.34 53.46 5.22
C VAL A 54 -10.28 53.97 4.11
N ARG A 55 -10.24 55.26 3.77
CA ARG A 55 -11.09 55.82 2.71
C ARG A 55 -10.77 55.21 1.34
N THR A 56 -9.50 54.92 1.07
CA THR A 56 -9.07 54.28 -0.17
C THR A 56 -9.62 52.86 -0.28
N LEU A 57 -9.61 52.08 0.81
CA LEU A 57 -10.21 50.73 0.82
C LEU A 57 -11.72 50.77 0.56
N VAL A 58 -12.44 51.69 1.22
CA VAL A 58 -13.89 51.87 1.01
C VAL A 58 -14.19 52.34 -0.41
N GLN A 59 -13.37 53.21 -0.99
CA GLN A 59 -13.57 53.67 -2.36
C GLN A 59 -13.32 52.54 -3.36
N ASN A 60 -12.25 51.77 -3.19
CA ASN A 60 -11.94 50.62 -4.03
C ASN A 60 -13.05 49.56 -3.95
N GLU A 61 -13.55 49.25 -2.75
CA GLU A 61 -14.68 48.34 -2.54
C GLU A 61 -15.92 48.83 -3.31
N ARG A 62 -16.29 50.11 -3.17
CA ARG A 62 -17.44 50.70 -3.88
C ARG A 62 -17.27 50.69 -5.39
N ASP A 63 -16.10 51.08 -5.89
CA ASP A 63 -15.81 51.12 -7.32
C ASP A 63 -15.85 49.71 -7.93
N GLN A 64 -15.36 48.70 -7.20
CA GLN A 64 -15.48 47.30 -7.58
C GLN A 64 -16.94 46.84 -7.61
N MET A 65 -17.71 47.13 -6.56
CA MET A 65 -19.13 46.75 -6.53
C MET A 65 -19.91 47.38 -7.69
N VAL A 66 -19.70 48.67 -7.99
CA VAL A 66 -20.38 49.34 -9.12
C VAL A 66 -19.98 48.75 -10.46
N LYS A 67 -18.69 48.42 -10.67
CA LYS A 67 -18.21 47.79 -11.90
C LYS A 67 -18.81 46.41 -12.10
N ILE A 68 -18.84 45.61 -11.03
CA ILE A 68 -19.41 44.26 -11.04
C ILE A 68 -20.92 44.37 -11.30
N GLN A 69 -21.64 45.20 -10.55
CA GLN A 69 -23.08 45.36 -10.70
C GLN A 69 -23.49 45.80 -12.12
N LYS A 70 -22.81 46.78 -12.72
CA LYS A 70 -23.05 47.18 -14.12
C LYS A 70 -22.80 46.02 -15.10
N ARG A 71 -21.77 45.21 -14.85
CA ARG A 71 -21.47 44.02 -15.68
C ARG A 71 -22.57 42.96 -15.57
N LEU A 72 -23.09 42.73 -14.36
CA LEU A 72 -24.17 41.77 -14.12
C LEU A 72 -25.49 42.24 -14.71
N GLU A 73 -25.79 43.55 -14.66
CA GLU A 73 -26.98 44.15 -15.28
C GLU A 73 -26.97 44.02 -16.81
N MET A 74 -25.80 44.12 -17.46
CA MET A 74 -25.66 43.91 -18.91
C MET A 74 -25.81 42.45 -19.36
N LEU A 75 -25.68 41.48 -18.46
CA LEU A 75 -25.73 40.04 -18.76
C LEU A 75 -27.13 39.42 -18.55
N ARG A 76 -28.08 40.17 -17.98
CA ARG A 76 -29.44 39.69 -17.71
C ARG A 76 -30.27 39.61 -18.99
N SER A 77 -30.56 38.38 -19.44
CA SER A 77 -31.78 38.05 -20.21
C SER A 77 -32.83 37.49 -19.25
N ASP A 78 -34.12 37.63 -19.59
CA ASP A 78 -35.31 37.40 -18.74
C ASP A 78 -35.45 36.00 -18.08
N GLN A 79 -34.48 35.10 -18.21
CA GLN A 79 -34.48 33.76 -17.59
C GLN A 79 -33.09 33.30 -17.06
N THR A 80 -32.28 34.18 -16.49
CA THR A 80 -30.96 33.82 -15.95
C THR A 80 -30.99 33.42 -14.46
N ASP A 81 -30.32 32.32 -14.11
CA ASP A 81 -30.18 31.82 -12.73
C ASP A 81 -29.34 32.80 -11.90
N ILE A 82 -29.99 33.60 -11.05
CA ILE A 82 -29.36 34.70 -10.31
C ILE A 82 -28.25 34.23 -9.33
N THR A 83 -28.19 32.93 -9.01
CA THR A 83 -27.21 32.37 -8.06
C THR A 83 -25.79 32.29 -8.63
N ALA A 84 -25.62 32.23 -9.96
CA ALA A 84 -24.30 32.08 -10.58
C ALA A 84 -23.37 33.29 -10.36
N GLU A 85 -23.96 34.46 -10.12
CA GLU A 85 -23.25 35.75 -10.06
C GLU A 85 -23.40 36.46 -8.71
N PHE A 86 -24.32 36.01 -7.86
CA PHE A 86 -24.66 36.67 -6.60
C PHE A 86 -23.47 36.88 -5.65
N TRP A 87 -22.61 35.87 -5.50
CA TRP A 87 -21.46 35.90 -4.57
C TRP A 87 -20.17 36.47 -5.18
N GLN A 88 -20.23 37.13 -6.35
CA GLN A 88 -19.08 37.86 -6.90
C GLN A 88 -18.88 39.25 -6.26
N SER A 89 -19.85 39.73 -5.50
CA SER A 89 -19.83 41.02 -4.79
C SER A 89 -20.72 40.98 -3.55
N PHE A 90 -20.52 41.89 -2.61
CA PHE A 90 -21.45 42.04 -1.48
C PHE A 90 -22.76 42.67 -1.95
N GLN A 91 -23.87 42.10 -1.50
CA GLN A 91 -25.20 42.42 -2.00
C GLN A 91 -25.95 43.31 -1.00
N ARG A 92 -26.76 44.24 -1.52
CA ARG A 92 -27.66 45.09 -0.71
C ARG A 92 -28.87 44.29 -0.22
N PHE A 93 -29.62 44.84 0.74
CA PHE A 93 -30.81 44.24 1.33
C PHE A 93 -31.80 43.71 0.28
N ASP A 94 -32.20 44.54 -0.68
CA ASP A 94 -33.18 44.15 -1.72
C ASP A 94 -32.70 42.97 -2.56
N ALA A 95 -31.39 42.87 -2.82
CA ALA A 95 -30.83 41.75 -3.57
C ALA A 95 -30.85 40.45 -2.75
N VAL A 96 -30.57 40.52 -1.44
CA VAL A 96 -30.68 39.38 -0.51
C VAL A 96 -32.14 38.92 -0.40
N GLU A 97 -33.09 39.84 -0.31
CA GLU A 97 -34.53 39.56 -0.33
C GLU A 97 -34.98 38.88 -1.63
N ASN A 98 -34.51 39.39 -2.76
CA ASN A 98 -34.77 38.79 -4.07
C ASN A 98 -34.17 37.39 -4.20
N LEU A 99 -32.97 37.14 -3.64
CA LEU A 99 -32.39 35.81 -3.58
C LEU A 99 -33.26 34.86 -2.75
N MET A 100 -33.75 35.28 -1.59
CA MET A 100 -34.64 34.45 -0.77
C MET A 100 -35.93 34.09 -1.50
N ASN A 101 -36.57 35.07 -2.15
CA ASN A 101 -37.77 34.82 -2.96
C ASN A 101 -37.48 33.87 -4.12
N TYR A 102 -36.34 34.04 -4.78
CA TYR A 102 -35.90 33.17 -5.87
C TYR A 102 -35.66 31.73 -5.39
N LEU A 103 -34.97 31.53 -4.26
CA LEU A 103 -34.71 30.20 -3.71
C LEU A 103 -36.01 29.49 -3.30
N GLN A 104 -36.96 30.21 -2.70
CA GLN A 104 -38.30 29.67 -2.43
C GLN A 104 -39.02 29.25 -3.71
N ASN A 105 -39.06 30.12 -4.73
CA ASN A 105 -39.76 29.84 -5.97
C ASN A 105 -39.12 28.70 -6.77
N LYS A 106 -37.79 28.59 -6.72
CA LYS A 106 -37.03 27.53 -7.40
C LYS A 106 -37.13 26.19 -6.68
N TYR A 107 -37.19 26.19 -5.35
CA TYR A 107 -37.22 24.99 -4.52
C TYR A 107 -38.42 24.99 -3.55
N PRO A 108 -39.67 25.07 -4.04
CA PRO A 108 -40.85 25.29 -3.19
C PRO A 108 -41.14 24.15 -2.21
N ASN A 109 -40.62 22.95 -2.49
CA ASN A 109 -40.78 21.78 -1.63
C ASN A 109 -39.68 21.64 -0.56
N LEU A 110 -38.66 22.49 -0.59
CA LEU A 110 -37.50 22.42 0.30
C LEU A 110 -37.26 23.73 1.05
N VAL A 111 -37.75 24.85 0.51
CA VAL A 111 -37.50 26.20 1.01
C VAL A 111 -38.82 26.88 1.31
N GLU A 112 -38.91 27.42 2.52
CA GLU A 112 -40.00 28.28 2.96
C GLU A 112 -39.39 29.56 3.55
N LYS A 113 -39.74 30.71 2.97
CA LYS A 113 -39.37 32.03 3.49
C LYS A 113 -40.41 32.43 4.55
N ILE A 114 -39.94 32.67 5.76
CA ILE A 114 -40.79 33.00 6.89
C ILE A 114 -40.43 34.41 7.36
N ASN A 115 -41.44 35.27 7.43
CA ASN A 115 -41.33 36.55 8.10
C ASN A 115 -41.54 36.36 9.60
N PHE A 116 -40.60 36.82 10.42
CA PHE A 116 -40.65 36.64 11.88
C PHE A 116 -40.70 37.96 12.65
N GLY A 117 -40.70 39.11 11.96
CA GLY A 117 -40.82 40.42 12.59
C GLY A 117 -40.44 41.55 11.64
N LYS A 118 -40.24 42.74 12.22
CA LYS A 118 -39.76 43.93 11.51
C LYS A 118 -38.62 44.58 12.28
N SER A 119 -37.69 45.18 11.55
CA SER A 119 -36.65 46.04 12.10
C SER A 119 -37.21 47.37 12.62
N PHE A 120 -36.38 48.17 13.27
CA PHE A 120 -36.77 49.47 13.81
C PHE A 120 -37.29 50.44 12.74
N GLU A 121 -36.64 50.50 11.57
CA GLU A 121 -37.04 51.33 10.42
C GLU A 121 -38.12 50.64 9.54
N GLY A 122 -38.66 49.49 9.99
CA GLY A 122 -39.82 48.84 9.38
C GLY A 122 -39.51 47.88 8.22
N ARG A 123 -38.25 47.45 8.04
CA ARG A 123 -37.89 46.41 7.07
C ARG A 123 -38.31 45.03 7.59
N GLU A 124 -38.74 44.17 6.69
CA GLU A 124 -39.15 42.81 7.03
C GLU A 124 -37.94 41.97 7.47
N LEU A 125 -38.10 41.24 8.58
CA LEU A 125 -37.11 40.27 9.06
C LEU A 125 -37.52 38.89 8.57
N ASN A 126 -36.74 38.34 7.64
CA ASN A 126 -37.05 37.10 6.95
C ASN A 126 -35.96 36.05 7.18
N LEU A 127 -36.39 34.80 7.34
CA LEU A 127 -35.53 33.64 7.40
C LEU A 127 -35.92 32.61 6.34
N LEU A 128 -34.97 31.77 5.94
CA LEU A 128 -35.22 30.60 5.11
C LEU A 128 -35.25 29.36 5.99
N ARG A 129 -36.39 28.66 6.01
CA ARG A 129 -36.46 27.27 6.43
C ARG A 129 -36.07 26.39 5.24
N ILE A 130 -35.02 25.60 5.40
CA ILE A 130 -34.49 24.68 4.38
C ILE A 130 -34.48 23.25 4.92
N GLY A 131 -35.19 22.33 4.28
CA GLY A 131 -35.20 20.92 4.69
C GLY A 131 -36.09 20.05 3.81
N ALA A 132 -35.82 18.74 3.78
CA ALA A 132 -36.67 17.78 3.06
C ALA A 132 -38.01 17.59 3.78
N ASN A 133 -39.11 17.45 3.03
CA ASN A 133 -40.42 17.17 3.61
C ASN A 133 -40.41 15.84 4.38
N SER A 134 -40.79 15.88 5.65
CA SER A 134 -40.99 14.71 6.52
C SER A 134 -42.31 14.84 7.27
N ASN A 135 -42.92 13.71 7.62
CA ASN A 135 -44.16 13.67 8.42
C ASN A 135 -43.91 14.06 9.89
N ASP A 136 -42.68 13.92 10.37
CA ASP A 136 -42.27 14.25 11.74
C ASP A 136 -41.56 15.61 11.82
N LYS A 137 -41.70 16.30 12.96
CA LYS A 137 -40.99 17.56 13.23
C LYS A 137 -39.50 17.29 13.50
N LYS A 138 -38.63 17.66 12.56
CA LYS A 138 -37.17 17.46 12.67
C LYS A 138 -36.50 18.41 13.69
N PRO A 139 -35.36 17.99 14.28
CA PRO A 139 -34.46 18.89 15.01
C PRO A 139 -33.94 20.03 14.13
N VAL A 140 -33.65 21.17 14.74
CA VAL A 140 -33.36 22.42 14.03
C VAL A 140 -31.92 22.87 14.23
N VAL A 141 -31.30 23.30 13.13
CA VAL A 141 -30.05 24.06 13.10
C VAL A 141 -30.39 25.51 12.75
N PHE A 142 -30.21 26.41 13.71
CA PHE A 142 -30.47 27.84 13.55
C PHE A 142 -29.15 28.58 13.27
N ILE A 143 -29.10 29.35 12.18
CA ILE A 143 -27.91 30.08 11.75
C ILE A 143 -28.32 31.51 11.44
N GLU A 144 -27.68 32.49 12.07
CA GLU A 144 -27.89 33.90 11.75
C GLU A 144 -26.61 34.55 11.25
N GLY A 145 -26.77 35.56 10.40
CA GLY A 145 -25.68 36.40 9.95
C GLY A 145 -26.10 37.86 9.87
N GLY A 146 -25.10 38.74 9.90
CA GLY A 146 -25.30 40.18 9.71
C GLY A 146 -26.01 40.87 10.87
N ILE A 147 -25.94 40.33 12.09
CA ILE A 147 -26.37 41.03 13.31
C ILE A 147 -25.57 42.33 13.53
N HIS A 148 -24.26 42.34 13.25
CA HIS A 148 -23.48 43.56 13.13
C HIS A 148 -23.39 44.00 11.66
N ALA A 149 -23.81 45.23 11.41
CA ALA A 149 -24.02 45.71 10.06
C ALA A 149 -22.75 45.79 9.18
N ARG A 150 -21.59 46.10 9.76
CA ARG A 150 -20.31 46.25 9.04
C ARG A 150 -19.70 44.93 8.57
N GLU A 151 -20.17 43.79 9.07
CA GLU A 151 -19.58 42.47 8.90
C GLU A 151 -20.12 41.76 7.64
N TRP A 152 -20.00 42.40 6.46
CA TRP A 152 -20.67 41.98 5.21
C TRP A 152 -20.41 40.51 4.79
N ILE A 153 -19.26 39.95 5.16
CA ILE A 153 -18.92 38.55 4.86
C ILE A 153 -19.84 37.55 5.56
N SER A 154 -20.41 37.89 6.72
CA SER A 154 -21.37 37.05 7.43
C SER A 154 -22.62 36.77 6.58
N THR A 155 -23.29 37.83 6.10
CA THR A 155 -24.45 37.77 5.20
C THR A 155 -24.12 37.02 3.90
N ALA A 156 -22.95 37.26 3.31
CA ALA A 156 -22.51 36.55 2.11
C ALA A 156 -22.29 35.05 2.36
N PHE A 157 -21.70 34.69 3.51
CA PHE A 157 -21.46 33.31 3.91
C PHE A 157 -22.76 32.54 4.13
N VAL A 158 -23.70 33.08 4.92
CA VAL A 158 -24.96 32.38 5.25
C VAL A 158 -25.86 32.21 4.03
N THR A 159 -25.91 33.19 3.13
CA THR A 159 -26.64 33.05 1.85
C THR A 159 -25.98 32.03 0.93
N HIS A 160 -24.65 32.00 0.86
CA HIS A 160 -23.93 30.99 0.09
C HIS A 160 -24.16 29.59 0.66
N PHE A 161 -24.07 29.44 1.98
CA PHE A 161 -24.33 28.19 2.68
C PHE A 161 -25.74 27.66 2.41
N ALA A 162 -26.76 28.52 2.48
CA ALA A 162 -28.14 28.17 2.12
C ALA A 162 -28.24 27.63 0.69
N ASN A 163 -27.58 28.29 -0.27
CA ASN A 163 -27.56 27.83 -1.65
C ASN A 163 -26.79 26.50 -1.82
N GLN A 164 -25.68 26.29 -1.10
CA GLN A 164 -24.91 25.04 -1.15
C GLN A 164 -25.70 23.86 -0.57
N LEU A 165 -26.49 24.07 0.48
CA LEU A 165 -27.42 23.04 0.98
C LEU A 165 -28.41 22.62 -0.11
N LEU A 166 -29.04 23.59 -0.78
CA LEU A 166 -30.03 23.33 -1.83
C LEU A 166 -29.42 22.69 -3.08
N LEU A 167 -28.27 23.19 -3.52
CA LEU A 167 -27.53 22.60 -4.63
C LEU A 167 -27.09 21.18 -4.28
N GLY A 168 -26.56 20.94 -3.08
CA GLY A 168 -26.12 19.63 -2.65
C GLY A 168 -27.28 18.63 -2.53
N TYR A 169 -28.43 19.07 -2.02
CA TYR A 169 -29.63 18.23 -1.96
C TYR A 169 -30.19 17.92 -3.35
N ASN A 170 -30.35 18.94 -4.20
CA ASN A 170 -30.80 18.75 -5.58
C ASN A 170 -29.82 17.89 -6.39
N ASN A 171 -28.54 17.96 -6.03
CA ASN A 171 -27.49 17.15 -6.64
C ASN A 171 -27.33 15.75 -6.03
N GLN A 172 -28.20 15.38 -5.10
CA GLN A 172 -28.21 14.09 -4.40
C GLN A 172 -26.88 13.76 -3.73
N GLU A 173 -26.23 14.75 -3.14
CA GLU A 173 -25.02 14.57 -2.35
C GLU A 173 -25.35 13.85 -1.05
N ALA A 174 -24.81 12.64 -0.87
CA ALA A 174 -25.22 11.75 0.23
C ALA A 174 -25.18 12.42 1.61
N ASN A 175 -24.13 13.21 1.90
CA ASN A 175 -23.98 13.89 3.19
C ASN A 175 -25.01 15.01 3.37
N ILE A 176 -25.21 15.87 2.35
CA ILE A 176 -26.17 16.99 2.41
C ILE A 176 -27.61 16.47 2.40
N LYS A 177 -27.88 15.41 1.66
CA LYS A 177 -29.16 14.72 1.64
C LYS A 177 -29.48 14.16 3.03
N THR A 178 -28.58 13.38 3.62
CA THR A 178 -28.74 12.86 4.99
C THR A 178 -28.94 14.00 5.98
N LEU A 179 -28.19 15.09 5.82
CA LEU A 179 -28.26 16.26 6.69
C LEU A 179 -29.62 16.97 6.60
N MET A 180 -30.14 17.23 5.40
CA MET A 180 -31.45 17.88 5.20
C MET A 180 -32.66 16.95 5.42
N GLU A 181 -32.44 15.63 5.38
CA GLU A 181 -33.42 14.62 5.81
C GLU A 181 -33.46 14.49 7.34
N THR A 182 -32.36 14.77 8.03
CA THR A 182 -32.26 14.68 9.50
C THR A 182 -32.63 15.99 10.19
N PHE A 183 -32.22 17.14 9.63
CA PHE A 183 -32.39 18.46 10.24
C PHE A 183 -33.19 19.40 9.35
N ASP A 184 -33.85 20.37 9.97
CA ASP A 184 -34.29 21.59 9.29
C ASP A 184 -33.31 22.73 9.61
N PHE A 185 -32.87 23.43 8.57
CA PHE A 185 -32.00 24.60 8.68
C PHE A 185 -32.86 25.86 8.67
N TYR A 186 -32.75 26.68 9.70
CA TYR A 186 -33.39 27.99 9.79
C TYR A 186 -32.28 29.03 9.68
N ILE A 187 -32.20 29.67 8.52
CA ILE A 187 -31.11 30.59 8.19
C ILE A 187 -31.68 32.00 8.12
N VAL A 188 -31.18 32.90 8.97
CA VAL A 188 -31.46 34.34 8.93
C VAL A 188 -30.30 35.01 8.20
N PRO A 189 -30.46 35.44 6.93
CA PRO A 189 -29.35 36.01 6.19
C PRO A 189 -28.87 37.38 6.70
N LEU A 190 -29.81 38.15 7.27
CA LEU A 190 -29.56 39.51 7.70
C LEU A 190 -30.47 39.88 8.88
N LEU A 191 -29.93 39.77 10.10
CA LEU A 191 -30.69 40.10 11.31
C LEU A 191 -30.80 41.62 11.57
N ASN A 192 -29.81 42.42 11.14
CA ASN A 192 -29.82 43.89 11.28
C ASN A 192 -29.87 44.60 9.92
N PRO A 193 -31.03 44.57 9.22
CA PRO A 193 -31.15 45.13 7.88
C PRO A 193 -31.01 46.67 7.83
N ASP A 194 -31.40 47.37 8.90
CA ASP A 194 -31.34 48.83 8.96
C ASP A 194 -29.90 49.33 9.08
N GLY A 195 -29.14 48.74 10.00
CA GLY A 195 -27.71 49.00 10.11
C GLY A 195 -27.00 48.62 8.81
N TYR A 196 -27.32 47.46 8.23
CA TYR A 196 -26.68 47.00 7.00
C TYR A 196 -26.91 47.98 5.84
N GLU A 197 -28.14 48.43 5.59
CA GLU A 197 -28.39 49.45 4.55
C GLU A 197 -27.73 50.80 4.87
N HIS A 198 -27.59 51.15 6.15
CA HIS A 198 -26.82 52.32 6.56
C HIS A 198 -25.34 52.20 6.17
N THR A 199 -24.74 51.00 6.23
CA THR A 199 -23.35 50.78 5.78
C THR A 199 -23.17 50.94 4.28
N HIS A 200 -24.15 50.54 3.48
CA HIS A 200 -24.13 50.72 2.03
C HIS A 200 -24.30 52.18 1.61
N THR A 201 -25.17 52.93 2.31
CA THR A 201 -25.62 54.26 1.85
C THR A 201 -24.96 55.44 2.54
N LYS A 202 -24.58 55.32 3.82
CA LYS A 202 -24.09 56.43 4.65
C LYS A 202 -22.71 56.15 5.23
N TYR A 203 -22.62 55.20 6.17
CA TYR A 203 -21.39 54.95 6.93
C TYR A 203 -21.02 53.47 6.98
N ARG A 204 -20.04 53.09 6.16
CA ARG A 204 -19.61 51.70 5.91
C ARG A 204 -19.23 50.90 7.17
N LEU A 205 -18.74 51.58 8.20
CA LEU A 205 -18.25 50.96 9.44
C LEU A 205 -19.28 50.96 10.57
N TRP A 206 -20.53 51.32 10.28
CA TRP A 206 -21.62 51.23 11.24
C TRP A 206 -21.85 49.79 11.70
N ARG A 207 -21.89 49.56 13.02
CA ARG A 207 -22.06 48.23 13.63
C ARG A 207 -23.48 47.99 14.14
N LYS A 208 -24.03 48.99 14.84
CA LYS A 208 -25.24 48.92 15.68
C LYS A 208 -26.54 48.85 14.87
N THR A 209 -27.66 48.70 15.58
CA THR A 209 -29.02 48.93 15.04
C THR A 209 -29.25 50.41 14.70
N ARG A 210 -30.47 50.79 14.29
CA ARG A 210 -30.85 52.17 13.96
C ARG A 210 -31.92 52.77 14.90
N SER A 211 -32.11 52.17 16.07
CA SER A 211 -33.09 52.63 17.07
C SER A 211 -32.80 54.03 17.64
N THR A 212 -33.85 54.81 17.89
CA THR A 212 -33.71 56.16 18.47
C THR A 212 -33.59 56.12 19.99
N GLN A 213 -32.57 56.80 20.53
CA GLN A 213 -32.33 56.90 21.97
C GLN A 213 -33.04 58.13 22.57
N ALA A 214 -33.38 58.08 23.86
CA ALA A 214 -34.18 59.14 24.52
C ALA A 214 -33.47 60.50 24.59
N SER A 215 -32.12 60.51 24.55
CA SER A 215 -31.29 61.72 24.52
C SER A 215 -31.15 62.37 23.14
N GLY A 216 -31.63 61.71 22.07
CA GLY A 216 -31.65 62.24 20.70
C GLY A 216 -30.30 62.37 19.97
N SER A 217 -29.16 62.38 20.67
CA SER A 217 -27.84 62.65 20.07
C SER A 217 -27.16 61.43 19.43
N CYS A 218 -27.49 60.21 19.87
CA CYS A 218 -26.83 58.97 19.43
C CYS A 218 -27.85 57.89 19.05
N ILE A 219 -27.49 57.06 18.08
CA ILE A 219 -28.42 56.12 17.41
C ILE A 219 -27.93 54.69 17.59
N GLY A 220 -28.88 53.77 17.81
CA GLY A 220 -28.67 52.34 17.84
C GLY A 220 -28.08 51.79 19.14
N ALA A 221 -28.34 50.51 19.39
CA ALA A 221 -27.68 49.67 20.38
C ALA A 221 -26.86 48.58 19.69
N ASP A 222 -25.88 48.01 20.39
CA ASP A 222 -25.21 46.79 19.95
C ASP A 222 -26.20 45.61 20.08
N PRO A 223 -26.68 45.04 18.97
CA PRO A 223 -27.64 43.95 19.03
C PRO A 223 -27.06 42.69 19.70
N ASN A 224 -25.74 42.44 19.63
CA ASN A 224 -25.11 41.31 20.32
C ASN A 224 -24.66 41.66 21.76
N ARG A 225 -25.24 42.72 22.34
CA ARG A 225 -25.24 43.01 23.78
C ARG A 225 -26.66 43.17 24.34
N ASN A 226 -27.68 42.97 23.49
CA ASN A 226 -29.07 43.25 23.82
C ASN A 226 -29.86 42.02 24.28
N PHE A 227 -29.29 40.81 24.20
CA PHE A 227 -29.97 39.59 24.65
C PHE A 227 -30.12 39.56 26.18
N GLY A 228 -31.12 38.84 26.67
CA GLY A 228 -31.54 38.87 28.09
C GLY A 228 -30.62 38.16 29.07
N TYR A 229 -29.72 37.31 28.60
CA TYR A 229 -28.86 36.52 29.48
C TYR A 229 -27.68 37.35 29.98
N GLU A 230 -27.65 37.59 31.30
CA GLU A 230 -26.65 38.42 31.99
C GLU A 230 -26.54 39.85 31.42
N TRP A 231 -27.64 40.38 30.90
CA TRP A 231 -27.70 41.68 30.23
C TRP A 231 -27.16 42.84 31.08
N GLY A 232 -26.39 43.74 30.46
CA GLY A 232 -25.83 44.93 31.11
C GLY A 232 -24.62 44.66 32.03
N GLY A 233 -24.10 43.44 32.02
CA GLY A 233 -22.88 43.06 32.75
C GLY A 233 -21.57 43.54 32.11
N GLU A 234 -20.48 42.85 32.45
CA GLU A 234 -19.13 43.17 31.94
C GLU A 234 -19.07 43.10 30.40
N GLY A 235 -18.32 44.01 29.77
CA GLY A 235 -18.23 44.08 28.31
C GLY A 235 -19.30 44.93 27.62
N THR A 236 -20.05 45.72 28.38
CA THR A 236 -21.06 46.67 27.89
C THR A 236 -20.72 48.10 28.31
N SER A 237 -21.36 49.09 27.69
CA SER A 237 -21.25 50.51 28.09
C SER A 237 -22.62 51.09 28.38
N THR A 238 -22.74 51.95 29.39
CA THR A 238 -23.97 52.69 29.68
C THR A 238 -24.14 53.94 28.80
N ASN A 239 -23.11 54.33 28.04
CA ASN A 239 -23.17 55.47 27.13
C ASN A 239 -23.89 55.08 25.82
N PRO A 240 -25.03 55.69 25.47
CA PRO A 240 -25.76 55.38 24.22
C PRO A 240 -24.96 55.61 22.93
N CYS A 241 -23.91 56.42 22.99
CA CYS A 241 -23.02 56.67 21.85
C CYS A 241 -21.99 55.56 21.64
N SER A 242 -21.75 54.72 22.64
CA SER A 242 -20.78 53.64 22.57
C SER A 242 -21.19 52.57 21.55
N GLU A 243 -20.20 51.96 20.90
CA GLU A 243 -20.38 50.81 19.99
C GLU A 243 -20.82 49.52 20.71
N ILE A 244 -20.67 49.45 22.03
CA ILE A 244 -21.05 48.31 22.88
C ILE A 244 -22.21 48.65 23.84
N TYR A 245 -23.01 49.66 23.48
CA TYR A 245 -24.20 50.04 24.25
C TYR A 245 -25.27 48.94 24.17
N PRO A 246 -25.69 48.32 25.28
CA PRO A 246 -26.56 47.14 25.27
C PRO A 246 -28.04 47.47 25.06
N GLY A 247 -28.41 48.74 24.88
CA GLY A 247 -29.80 49.20 24.81
C GLY A 247 -30.35 49.65 26.16
N LYS A 248 -31.63 50.02 26.20
CA LYS A 248 -32.29 50.54 27.41
C LYS A 248 -32.74 49.45 28.38
N LYS A 249 -32.96 48.25 27.86
CA LYS A 249 -33.42 47.04 28.56
C LYS A 249 -33.07 45.82 27.71
N PRO A 250 -33.03 44.60 28.27
CA PRO A 250 -32.87 43.40 27.45
C PRO A 250 -34.00 43.31 26.43
N PHE A 251 -33.66 42.84 25.22
CA PHE A 251 -34.54 42.74 24.06
C PHE A 251 -35.22 44.08 23.69
N SER A 252 -34.53 45.21 23.91
CA SER A 252 -35.02 46.52 23.49
C SER A 252 -35.02 46.71 21.98
N GLU A 253 -34.12 46.02 21.28
CA GLU A 253 -34.01 46.10 19.82
C GLU A 253 -35.04 45.16 19.18
N PRO A 254 -35.90 45.65 18.28
CA PRO A 254 -36.96 44.84 17.68
C PRO A 254 -36.43 43.65 16.89
N GLU A 255 -35.22 43.76 16.33
CA GLU A 255 -34.54 42.68 15.61
C GLU A 255 -34.22 41.50 16.52
N VAL A 256 -33.55 41.76 17.64
CA VAL A 256 -33.16 40.76 18.65
C VAL A 256 -34.41 40.17 19.31
N LYS A 257 -35.39 41.02 19.61
CA LYS A 257 -36.68 40.57 20.15
C LYS A 257 -37.42 39.64 19.20
N ALA A 258 -37.46 39.94 17.90
CA ALA A 258 -38.16 39.12 16.93
C ALA A 258 -37.53 37.73 16.80
N GLU A 259 -36.20 37.63 16.73
CA GLU A 259 -35.49 36.34 16.65
C GLU A 259 -35.75 35.48 17.89
N THR A 260 -35.58 36.07 19.07
CA THR A 260 -35.70 35.37 20.35
C THR A 260 -37.13 34.92 20.61
N ASP A 261 -38.13 35.77 20.35
CA ASP A 261 -39.55 35.39 20.41
C ASP A 261 -39.86 34.26 19.43
N TYR A 262 -39.30 34.29 18.21
CA TYR A 262 -39.56 33.27 17.20
C TYR A 262 -38.96 31.91 17.60
N ILE A 263 -37.72 31.88 18.07
CA ILE A 263 -37.05 30.67 18.56
C ILE A 263 -37.83 30.08 19.73
N MET A 264 -38.15 30.88 20.74
CA MET A 264 -38.85 30.40 21.94
C MET A 264 -40.27 29.92 21.64
N LYS A 265 -40.99 30.61 20.75
CA LYS A 265 -42.38 30.25 20.41
C LYS A 265 -42.48 29.04 19.48
N ASN A 266 -41.58 28.91 18.51
CA ASN A 266 -41.74 27.95 17.42
C ASN A 266 -40.72 26.80 17.43
N LEU A 267 -39.54 27.02 18.01
CA LEU A 267 -38.38 26.10 17.92
C LEU A 267 -37.94 25.53 19.27
N ALA A 268 -38.47 26.00 20.39
CA ALA A 268 -38.16 25.50 21.73
C ALA A 268 -38.29 23.97 21.81
N GLY A 269 -37.27 23.32 22.39
CA GLY A 269 -37.17 21.86 22.47
C GLY A 269 -36.83 21.13 21.16
N ARG A 270 -36.79 21.83 20.01
CA ARG A 270 -36.36 21.28 18.72
C ARG A 270 -35.04 21.86 18.21
N ALA A 271 -34.73 23.10 18.58
CA ALA A 271 -33.45 23.74 18.27
C ALA A 271 -32.31 23.00 18.97
N LEU A 272 -31.44 22.37 18.17
CA LEU A 272 -30.30 21.60 18.65
C LEU A 272 -29.00 22.41 18.56
N VAL A 273 -28.88 23.20 17.48
CA VAL A 273 -27.68 23.96 17.17
C VAL A 273 -28.06 25.42 16.91
N TYR A 274 -27.31 26.36 17.49
CA TYR A 274 -27.37 27.80 17.22
C TYR A 274 -25.99 28.28 16.77
N VAL A 275 -25.91 28.97 15.64
CA VAL A 275 -24.65 29.52 15.12
C VAL A 275 -24.83 31.01 14.78
N ALA A 276 -24.18 31.87 15.56
CA ALA A 276 -24.04 33.29 15.27
C ALA A 276 -22.85 33.51 14.33
N VAL A 277 -23.05 34.10 13.15
CA VAL A 277 -21.98 34.30 12.17
C VAL A 277 -21.56 35.76 12.11
N HIS A 278 -20.30 35.99 12.44
CA HIS A 278 -19.64 37.29 12.58
C HIS A 278 -18.37 37.38 11.72
N SER A 279 -17.73 38.55 11.74
CA SER A 279 -16.34 38.74 11.33
C SER A 279 -15.71 39.90 12.13
N TYR A 280 -14.42 39.97 12.36
CA TYR A 280 -13.35 39.13 11.83
C TYR A 280 -12.48 38.57 12.97
N GLY A 281 -11.63 37.61 12.63
CA GLY A 281 -10.55 37.18 13.52
C GLY A 281 -10.22 35.70 13.41
N GLN A 282 -11.02 34.94 12.66
CA GLN A 282 -10.95 33.48 12.55
C GLN A 282 -11.08 32.82 13.92
N TYR A 283 -12.25 32.97 14.55
CA TYR A 283 -12.59 32.33 15.83
C TYR A 283 -13.79 31.41 15.68
N LEU A 284 -13.81 30.30 16.44
CA LEU A 284 -15.01 29.51 16.67
C LEU A 284 -15.23 29.44 18.18
N LEU A 285 -16.07 30.34 18.67
CA LEU A 285 -16.32 30.56 20.08
C LEU A 285 -17.57 29.80 20.53
N TYR A 286 -17.64 29.53 21.82
CA TYR A 286 -18.83 28.99 22.47
C TYR A 286 -19.01 29.63 23.85
N PRO A 287 -20.19 29.53 24.47
CA PRO A 287 -20.44 30.11 25.79
C PRO A 287 -19.46 29.64 26.88
N TRP A 288 -19.15 30.43 27.89
CA TRP A 288 -19.76 31.73 28.18
C TRP A 288 -18.97 32.92 27.61
N GLY A 289 -19.69 33.97 27.24
CA GLY A 289 -19.19 35.31 26.91
C GLY A 289 -19.25 36.29 28.08
N TRP A 290 -20.12 36.12 29.07
CA TRP A 290 -20.20 37.02 30.24
C TRP A 290 -19.24 36.66 31.40
N THR A 291 -18.81 35.40 31.51
CA THR A 291 -17.96 34.90 32.62
C THR A 291 -16.83 34.00 32.15
N ASN A 292 -15.73 33.95 32.90
CA ASN A 292 -14.61 33.02 32.67
C ASN A 292 -14.85 31.62 33.27
N LYS A 293 -15.95 31.42 34.01
CA LYS A 293 -16.32 30.11 34.52
C LYS A 293 -16.73 29.20 33.34
N PRO A 294 -16.24 27.95 33.29
CA PRO A 294 -16.69 27.00 32.28
C PRO A 294 -18.19 26.75 32.28
N THR A 295 -18.76 26.51 31.10
CA THR A 295 -20.13 25.98 30.97
C THR A 295 -20.23 24.57 31.56
N PRO A 296 -21.41 24.14 32.02
CA PRO A 296 -21.62 22.75 32.47
C PRO A 296 -21.23 21.71 31.40
N ASP A 297 -21.43 22.02 30.12
CA ASP A 297 -21.10 21.14 28.98
C ASP A 297 -19.81 21.53 28.24
N ASN A 298 -18.87 22.20 28.90
CA ASN A 298 -17.67 22.77 28.27
C ASN A 298 -16.90 21.74 27.41
N ASP A 299 -16.73 20.51 27.89
CA ASP A 299 -15.99 19.46 27.17
C ASP A 299 -16.67 19.08 25.85
N ARG A 300 -18.01 19.04 25.83
CA ARG A 300 -18.81 18.74 24.64
C ARG A 300 -18.66 19.86 23.61
N LEU A 301 -18.84 21.10 24.06
CA LEU A 301 -18.76 22.28 23.20
C LEU A 301 -17.36 22.44 22.60
N ASN A 302 -16.33 22.27 23.43
CA ASN A 302 -14.92 22.37 23.04
C ASN A 302 -14.51 21.27 22.05
N SER A 303 -14.93 20.03 22.30
CA SER A 303 -14.59 18.89 21.42
C SER A 303 -15.19 19.06 20.02
N MET A 304 -16.44 19.53 19.94
CA MET A 304 -17.10 19.81 18.66
C MET A 304 -16.47 21.02 17.95
N ALA A 305 -16.12 22.09 18.69
CA ALA A 305 -15.41 23.24 18.12
C ALA A 305 -14.04 22.85 17.55
N LYS A 306 -13.31 21.95 18.23
CA LYS A 306 -12.06 21.38 17.72
C LYS A 306 -12.28 20.62 16.42
N VAL A 307 -13.28 19.73 16.36
CA VAL A 307 -13.57 18.97 15.14
C VAL A 307 -13.93 19.89 13.97
N ALA A 308 -14.73 20.91 14.22
CA ALA A 308 -15.13 21.89 13.22
C ALA A 308 -13.93 22.72 12.73
N THR A 309 -13.10 23.26 13.63
CA THR A 309 -11.90 24.02 13.25
C THR A 309 -10.83 23.17 12.55
N ASP A 310 -10.63 21.92 12.98
CA ASP A 310 -9.76 20.96 12.30
C ASP A 310 -10.26 20.67 10.88
N ALA A 311 -11.58 20.60 10.67
CA ALA A 311 -12.18 20.42 9.34
C ALA A 311 -12.02 21.68 8.46
N MET A 312 -12.25 22.87 9.00
CA MET A 312 -12.04 24.15 8.30
C MET A 312 -10.57 24.39 7.94
N ALA A 313 -9.63 23.88 8.74
CA ALA A 313 -8.21 23.97 8.44
C ALA A 313 -7.81 23.13 7.21
N LYS A 314 -8.60 22.11 6.82
CA LYS A 314 -8.22 21.18 5.74
C LYS A 314 -8.20 21.82 4.35
N ARG A 315 -9.00 22.85 4.05
CA ARG A 315 -9.09 23.40 2.67
C ARG A 315 -8.06 24.47 2.35
N TYR A 316 -7.91 25.45 3.24
CA TYR A 316 -7.03 26.60 3.00
C TYR A 316 -6.07 26.86 4.17
N GLU A 317 -5.89 25.89 5.08
CA GLU A 317 -5.04 26.02 6.27
C GLU A 317 -5.41 27.22 7.14
N SER A 318 -6.68 27.64 7.09
CA SER A 318 -7.16 28.76 7.89
C SER A 318 -7.27 28.31 9.34
N LYS A 319 -6.33 28.79 10.15
CA LYS A 319 -6.25 28.47 11.58
C LYS A 319 -7.26 29.32 12.33
N TYR A 320 -8.41 28.71 12.63
CA TYR A 320 -9.39 29.25 13.56
C TYR A 320 -8.97 28.92 14.99
N ILE A 321 -9.03 29.90 15.88
CA ILE A 321 -8.84 29.68 17.32
C ILE A 321 -10.21 29.40 17.92
N TYR A 322 -10.34 28.35 18.71
CA TYR A 322 -11.61 27.99 19.36
C TYR A 322 -11.46 27.96 20.87
N GLY A 323 -12.58 28.13 21.57
CA GLY A 323 -12.65 28.15 23.02
C GLY A 323 -13.83 28.98 23.52
N MET A 324 -13.95 29.12 24.83
CA MET A 324 -14.97 30.00 25.41
C MET A 324 -14.78 31.45 24.98
N SER A 325 -15.88 32.14 24.67
CA SER A 325 -15.88 33.52 24.21
C SER A 325 -15.07 34.45 25.14
N THR A 326 -15.25 34.35 26.46
CA THR A 326 -14.47 35.14 27.44
C THR A 326 -12.98 34.85 27.46
N THR A 327 -12.60 33.57 27.41
CA THR A 327 -11.20 33.14 27.54
C THR A 327 -10.39 33.41 26.27
N VAL A 328 -11.03 33.29 25.11
CA VAL A 328 -10.39 33.48 23.81
C VAL A 328 -10.39 34.95 23.38
N LEU A 329 -11.45 35.69 23.71
CA LEU A 329 -11.58 37.12 23.45
C LEU A 329 -11.63 37.87 24.79
N TYR A 330 -12.79 38.40 25.15
CA TYR A 330 -13.01 39.27 26.29
C TYR A 330 -14.43 39.10 26.81
N ALA A 331 -14.71 39.59 28.02
CA ALA A 331 -16.05 39.57 28.59
C ALA A 331 -17.03 40.40 27.76
N ALA A 332 -18.17 39.80 27.41
CA ALA A 332 -19.21 40.29 26.53
C ALA A 332 -20.57 39.76 27.01
N SER A 333 -21.22 40.54 27.87
CA SER A 333 -22.54 40.18 28.42
C SER A 333 -23.69 40.49 27.45
N GLY A 334 -24.79 39.75 27.51
CA GLY A 334 -25.95 39.94 26.65
C GLY A 334 -25.76 39.49 25.20
N ALA A 335 -24.91 38.49 24.95
CA ALA A 335 -24.64 37.91 23.63
C ALA A 335 -25.65 36.81 23.25
N GLY A 336 -25.87 36.61 21.95
CA GLY A 336 -26.87 35.68 21.42
C GLY A 336 -26.55 34.20 21.67
N ASP A 337 -25.28 33.81 21.63
CA ASP A 337 -24.84 32.44 21.92
C ASP A 337 -25.01 32.08 23.41
N ASP A 338 -24.70 33.02 24.31
CA ASP A 338 -24.94 32.90 25.75
C ASP A 338 -26.44 32.76 26.05
N TRP A 339 -27.30 33.58 25.44
CA TRP A 339 -28.75 33.45 25.57
C TRP A 339 -29.28 32.13 25.00
N ALA A 340 -28.79 31.72 23.82
CA ALA A 340 -29.20 30.48 23.18
C ALA A 340 -28.89 29.25 24.06
N TYR A 341 -27.70 29.22 24.68
CA TYR A 341 -27.31 28.13 25.58
C TYR A 341 -27.99 28.22 26.96
N GLY A 342 -27.98 29.41 27.58
CA GLY A 342 -28.36 29.60 28.98
C GLY A 342 -29.85 29.77 29.24
N GLU A 343 -30.60 30.38 28.30
CA GLU A 343 -32.03 30.64 28.46
C GLU A 343 -32.87 29.80 27.50
N ALA A 344 -32.49 29.75 26.21
CA ALA A 344 -33.22 28.95 25.22
C ALA A 344 -32.90 27.44 25.28
N SER A 345 -31.94 27.04 26.12
CA SER A 345 -31.53 25.64 26.33
C SER A 345 -31.10 24.90 25.06
N ILE A 346 -30.45 25.59 24.12
CA ILE A 346 -29.93 25.01 22.89
C ILE A 346 -28.55 24.37 23.17
N PRO A 347 -28.37 23.05 23.02
CA PRO A 347 -27.18 22.35 23.52
C PRO A 347 -25.86 22.69 22.81
N TYR A 348 -25.91 23.10 21.55
CA TYR A 348 -24.76 23.39 20.71
C TYR A 348 -24.83 24.84 20.18
N SER A 349 -24.44 25.80 21.02
CA SER A 349 -24.41 27.22 20.67
C SER A 349 -22.99 27.67 20.37
N TYR A 350 -22.78 28.30 19.22
CA TYR A 350 -21.48 28.74 18.75
C TYR A 350 -21.53 30.14 18.12
N THR A 351 -20.41 30.84 18.20
CA THR A 351 -20.17 32.09 17.49
C THR A 351 -18.98 31.90 16.55
N LEU A 352 -19.18 32.12 15.25
CA LEU A 352 -18.15 31.99 14.22
C LEU A 352 -17.68 33.38 13.78
N GLU A 353 -16.44 33.73 14.07
CA GLU A 353 -15.78 34.95 13.56
C GLU A 353 -14.98 34.60 12.30
N LEU A 354 -15.48 34.99 11.14
CA LEU A 354 -14.90 34.65 9.83
C LEU A 354 -13.57 35.37 9.55
N ARG A 355 -13.08 35.23 8.32
CA ARG A 355 -11.86 35.91 7.85
C ARG A 355 -11.97 37.44 7.94
N ASP A 356 -10.86 38.15 8.06
CA ASP A 356 -9.47 37.68 8.16
C ASP A 356 -8.91 37.86 9.58
N LYS A 357 -7.60 38.13 9.73
CA LYS A 357 -6.97 38.41 11.04
C LYS A 357 -6.61 39.89 11.24
N GLY A 358 -7.23 40.79 10.46
CA GLY A 358 -7.02 42.23 10.53
C GLY A 358 -6.28 42.85 9.34
N SER A 359 -5.91 42.09 8.31
CA SER A 359 -5.25 42.68 7.11
C SER A 359 -6.23 43.49 6.26
N TYR A 360 -7.48 43.04 6.22
CA TYR A 360 -8.61 43.76 5.61
C TYR A 360 -9.70 44.09 6.65
N GLY A 361 -9.75 43.36 7.77
CA GLY A 361 -10.75 43.57 8.80
C GLY A 361 -12.17 43.38 8.24
N PHE A 362 -13.00 44.43 8.34
CA PHE A 362 -14.37 44.41 7.85
C PHE A 362 -14.51 44.67 6.34
N GLN A 363 -13.44 45.09 5.65
CA GLN A 363 -13.41 45.38 4.21
C GLN A 363 -12.76 44.23 3.42
N LEU A 364 -13.15 43.00 3.72
CA LEU A 364 -12.63 41.81 3.07
C LEU A 364 -12.94 41.85 1.55
N PRO A 365 -11.97 41.60 0.65
CA PRO A 365 -12.21 41.68 -0.80
C PRO A 365 -13.28 40.67 -1.27
N PRO A 366 -14.16 41.03 -2.22
CA PRO A 366 -15.22 40.14 -2.72
C PRO A 366 -14.72 38.79 -3.22
N GLU A 367 -13.49 38.71 -3.75
CA GLU A 367 -12.91 37.46 -4.23
C GLU A 367 -12.76 36.44 -3.08
N GLN A 368 -12.69 36.89 -1.83
CA GLN A 368 -12.60 36.05 -0.65
C GLN A 368 -13.95 35.50 -0.18
N ILE A 369 -15.09 35.91 -0.74
CA ILE A 369 -16.43 35.42 -0.34
C ILE A 369 -16.52 33.90 -0.52
N ILE A 370 -16.25 33.42 -1.73
CA ILE A 370 -16.33 31.99 -2.05
C ILE A 370 -15.29 31.20 -1.23
N PRO A 371 -13.99 31.55 -1.19
CA PRO A 371 -13.04 30.85 -0.33
C PRO A 371 -13.48 30.80 1.12
N THR A 372 -13.91 31.92 1.72
CA THR A 372 -14.37 31.95 3.12
C THR A 372 -15.55 31.01 3.34
N SER A 373 -16.42 30.87 2.34
CA SER A 373 -17.56 29.95 2.36
C SER A 373 -17.19 28.51 2.06
N GLU A 374 -16.13 28.29 1.30
CA GLU A 374 -15.65 26.98 0.90
C GLU A 374 -14.69 26.37 1.92
N GLU A 375 -14.09 27.11 2.88
CA GLU A 375 -13.00 26.63 3.77
C GLU A 375 -13.29 25.31 4.50
N ALA A 376 -14.53 24.85 4.50
CA ALA A 376 -14.91 23.45 4.63
C ALA A 376 -14.44 22.55 3.43
N GLY A 377 -13.17 22.13 3.46
CA GLY A 377 -12.54 20.92 2.82
C GLY A 377 -11.90 20.98 1.41
N ASP A 378 -10.63 20.53 1.17
CA ASP A 378 -9.99 19.94 -0.06
C ASP A 378 -8.45 20.24 -0.16
N ASP A 379 -7.57 19.66 -1.02
CA ASP A 379 -6.87 18.35 -1.08
C ASP A 379 -5.40 18.57 -1.61
N PHE A 380 -4.46 17.62 -1.46
CA PHE A 380 -2.98 17.77 -1.67
C PHE A 380 -2.40 17.13 -2.95
N TRP A 381 -1.23 17.61 -3.43
CA TRP A 381 -0.47 17.05 -4.58
C TRP A 381 0.33 15.77 -4.28
N GLN A 382 0.87 15.65 -3.07
CA GLN A 382 1.43 14.43 -2.49
C GLN A 382 1.26 14.57 -0.98
N GLN A 383 0.59 13.61 -0.32
CA GLN A 383 0.35 13.69 1.12
C GLN A 383 1.67 13.50 1.90
N PRO A 384 1.89 14.21 3.01
CA PRO A 384 3.05 14.00 3.88
C PRO A 384 3.09 12.54 4.36
N THR A 385 4.24 11.90 4.19
CA THR A 385 4.39 10.44 4.29
C THR A 385 4.77 9.96 5.70
N SER A 386 5.33 10.81 6.57
CA SER A 386 5.45 10.61 8.03
C SER A 386 5.97 11.88 8.72
N ILE A 387 5.92 11.93 10.07
CA ILE A 387 6.46 13.03 10.89
C ILE A 387 8.01 13.15 10.82
N ASN A 388 8.72 12.14 10.28
CA ASN A 388 10.17 12.02 10.47
C ASN A 388 11.05 11.96 9.19
N ASP A 389 10.48 11.95 7.97
CA ASP A 389 11.28 11.93 6.72
C ASP A 389 10.92 13.15 5.85
N TYR A 390 11.74 14.19 5.92
CA TYR A 390 11.51 15.50 5.33
C TYR A 390 11.65 15.47 3.80
N ASN A 391 10.53 15.65 3.08
CA ASN A 391 10.35 16.48 1.87
C ASN A 391 8.98 16.20 1.22
N ALA A 392 8.03 17.14 1.33
CA ALA A 392 6.74 17.07 0.63
C ALA A 392 6.76 18.03 -0.57
N LYS A 393 6.36 17.55 -1.75
CA LYS A 393 6.23 18.36 -2.96
C LYS A 393 4.78 18.79 -3.14
N ILE A 394 4.55 20.09 -3.01
CA ILE A 394 3.23 20.71 -3.11
C ILE A 394 3.22 21.67 -4.29
N MET A 395 2.23 21.54 -5.17
CA MET A 395 1.93 22.60 -6.12
C MET A 395 0.89 23.51 -5.51
N ILE A 396 1.22 24.79 -5.49
CA ILE A 396 0.46 25.82 -4.82
C ILE A 396 -0.10 26.70 -5.92
N THR A 397 -1.42 26.84 -5.98
CA THR A 397 -2.05 27.78 -6.90
C THR A 397 -1.50 29.19 -6.69
N GLN A 398 -1.43 30.01 -7.73
CA GLN A 398 -0.94 31.40 -7.65
C GLN A 398 -1.57 32.19 -6.48
N ARG A 399 -2.86 31.94 -6.21
CA ARG A 399 -3.62 32.54 -5.11
C ARG A 399 -3.08 32.21 -3.71
N ASN A 400 -2.54 31.01 -3.52
CA ASN A 400 -2.06 30.50 -2.23
C ASN A 400 -0.54 30.67 -2.06
N ARG A 401 0.19 31.08 -3.11
CA ARG A 401 1.66 31.18 -3.11
C ARG A 401 2.19 32.03 -1.96
N VAL A 402 1.64 33.22 -1.77
CA VAL A 402 2.06 34.15 -0.70
C VAL A 402 1.73 33.58 0.68
N LYS A 403 0.56 32.97 0.85
CA LYS A 403 0.09 32.38 2.12
C LYS A 403 0.97 31.20 2.55
N VAL A 404 1.27 30.29 1.62
CA VAL A 404 2.10 29.12 1.87
C VAL A 404 3.57 29.51 2.07
N PHE A 405 4.10 30.46 1.31
CA PHE A 405 5.49 30.92 1.52
C PHE A 405 5.65 31.62 2.87
N LYS A 406 4.70 32.49 3.25
CA LYS A 406 4.69 33.13 4.56
C LYS A 406 4.53 32.12 5.69
N TYR A 407 3.72 31.07 5.49
CA TYR A 407 3.56 29.97 6.44
C TYR A 407 4.87 29.18 6.64
N LEU A 408 5.55 28.81 5.55
CA LEU A 408 6.80 28.06 5.60
C LEU A 408 7.93 28.91 6.21
N GLN A 409 8.03 30.19 5.85
CA GLN A 409 8.99 31.14 6.43
C GLN A 409 8.76 31.37 7.93
N ASN A 410 7.51 31.63 8.36
CA ASN A 410 7.19 31.91 9.76
C ASN A 410 7.43 30.72 10.70
N ARG A 411 7.42 29.49 10.16
CA ARG A 411 7.70 28.27 10.93
C ARG A 411 9.12 27.75 10.74
N GLN A 412 9.98 28.51 10.05
CA GLN A 412 11.34 28.10 9.72
C GLN A 412 11.40 26.73 9.01
N ILE A 413 10.33 26.35 8.31
CA ILE A 413 10.29 25.11 7.54
C ILE A 413 11.09 25.39 6.27
N GLN A 414 12.21 24.68 6.09
CA GLN A 414 13.02 24.85 4.90
C GLN A 414 12.25 24.37 3.67
N PHE A 415 12.14 25.24 2.66
CA PHE A 415 11.48 24.93 1.40
C PHE A 415 12.28 25.47 0.23
N LYS A 416 12.19 24.77 -0.90
CA LYS A 416 12.76 25.19 -2.17
C LYS A 416 11.62 25.31 -3.18
N ILE A 417 11.54 26.44 -3.85
CA ILE A 417 10.67 26.60 -5.01
C ILE A 417 11.32 25.81 -6.15
N LEU A 418 10.74 24.67 -6.51
CA LEU A 418 11.21 23.90 -7.66
C LEU A 418 10.83 24.60 -8.95
N HIS A 419 9.57 25.06 -9.02
CA HIS A 419 9.04 25.83 -10.15
C HIS A 419 8.15 26.96 -9.67
N SER A 420 8.39 28.16 -10.17
CA SER A 420 7.65 29.38 -9.80
C SER A 420 6.34 29.52 -10.57
N ASN A 421 6.25 28.91 -11.76
CA ASN A 421 5.07 28.87 -12.60
C ASN A 421 4.99 27.53 -13.35
N VAL A 422 4.01 26.69 -12.99
CA VAL A 422 3.79 25.39 -13.63
C VAL A 422 3.18 25.56 -15.02
N GLU A 423 2.45 26.65 -15.28
CA GLU A 423 1.94 26.93 -16.64
C GLU A 423 3.10 27.10 -17.62
N THR A 424 4.19 27.74 -17.21
CA THR A 424 5.41 27.85 -18.02
C THR A 424 6.03 26.49 -18.32
N LEU A 425 5.95 25.51 -17.41
CA LEU A 425 6.38 24.14 -17.72
C LEU A 425 5.47 23.46 -18.73
N ILE A 426 4.15 23.68 -18.65
CA ILE A 426 3.19 23.15 -19.62
C ILE A 426 3.40 23.80 -20.99
N GLU A 427 3.65 25.11 -21.03
CA GLU A 427 3.98 25.85 -22.25
C GLU A 427 5.31 25.38 -22.86
N ASN A 428 6.33 25.15 -22.03
CA ASN A 428 7.61 24.60 -22.46
C ASN A 428 7.46 23.17 -22.99
N GLU A 429 6.72 22.30 -22.30
CA GLU A 429 6.39 20.95 -22.78
C GLU A 429 5.66 21.03 -24.13
N ARG A 430 4.70 21.94 -24.30
CA ARG A 430 4.02 22.17 -25.59
C ARG A 430 4.98 22.60 -26.69
N ASN A 431 5.91 23.51 -26.40
CA ASN A 431 6.91 23.97 -27.36
C ASN A 431 7.88 22.85 -27.75
N GLU A 432 8.38 22.09 -26.77
CA GLU A 432 9.22 20.91 -27.00
C GLU A 432 8.49 19.83 -27.80
N LEU A 433 7.19 19.64 -27.58
CA LEU A 433 6.35 18.73 -28.36
C LEU A 433 6.21 19.21 -29.81
N ILE A 434 6.07 20.52 -30.06
CA ILE A 434 6.02 21.08 -31.42
C ILE A 434 7.35 20.86 -32.15
N GLU A 435 8.47 21.08 -31.47
CA GLU A 435 9.81 20.85 -32.03
C GLU A 435 10.03 19.36 -32.32
N SER A 436 9.67 18.50 -31.37
CA SER A 436 9.73 17.05 -31.52
C SER A 436 8.78 16.55 -32.60
N ASP A 437 7.64 17.20 -32.81
CA ASP A 437 6.70 16.94 -33.91
C ASP A 437 7.32 17.28 -35.27
N ARG A 438 8.02 18.41 -35.38
CA ARG A 438 8.75 18.78 -36.60
C ARG A 438 9.86 17.79 -36.90
N LEU A 439 10.65 17.42 -35.89
CA LEU A 439 11.71 16.41 -36.01
C LEU A 439 11.14 15.03 -36.37
N PHE A 440 10.01 14.66 -35.77
CA PHE A 440 9.33 13.40 -36.10
C PHE A 440 8.82 13.41 -37.56
N GLN A 441 8.28 14.53 -38.03
CA GLN A 441 7.84 14.68 -39.42
C GLN A 441 9.00 14.69 -40.41
N SER A 442 10.14 15.31 -40.09
CA SER A 442 11.33 15.29 -40.96
C SER A 442 11.92 13.88 -41.04
N LEU A 443 12.09 13.20 -39.90
CA LEU A 443 12.51 11.79 -39.86
C LEU A 443 11.52 10.89 -40.61
N LYS A 444 10.22 11.19 -40.59
CA LYS A 444 9.25 10.44 -41.37
C LYS A 444 9.36 10.71 -42.88
N ALA A 445 9.73 11.92 -43.29
CA ALA A 445 9.91 12.29 -44.69
C ALA A 445 11.18 11.65 -45.30
N ASP A 446 12.28 11.62 -44.53
CA ASP A 446 13.58 11.06 -44.97
C ASP A 446 13.54 9.54 -45.19
N PHE A 447 12.57 8.83 -44.59
CA PHE A 447 12.43 7.37 -44.68
C PHE A 447 11.47 6.90 -45.78
N LYS A 448 10.86 7.81 -46.56
CA LYS A 448 9.96 7.45 -47.69
C LYS A 448 10.66 6.73 -48.85
N ASP A 449 12.00 6.73 -48.91
CA ASP A 449 12.77 6.13 -50.00
C ASP A 449 13.32 4.72 -49.70
N GLY A 450 12.93 4.08 -48.58
CA GLY A 450 13.47 2.77 -48.18
C GLY A 450 12.41 1.80 -47.69
N ASN A 451 12.47 0.55 -48.19
CA ASN A 451 11.53 -0.56 -48.02
C ASN A 451 11.41 -1.13 -46.56
N LYS A 452 11.42 -0.28 -45.52
CA LYS A 452 11.23 -0.67 -44.11
C LYS A 452 10.24 0.29 -43.42
N SER A 453 9.28 -0.31 -42.71
CA SER A 453 8.05 0.31 -42.17
C SER A 453 8.21 1.69 -41.51
N GLU A 454 7.54 2.69 -42.08
CA GLU A 454 7.42 4.13 -41.70
C GLU A 454 6.98 4.44 -40.25
N ALA A 455 6.72 3.46 -39.39
CA ALA A 455 5.93 3.64 -38.16
C ALA A 455 6.73 3.67 -36.84
N ILE A 456 8.03 3.35 -36.83
CA ILE A 456 8.77 3.06 -35.58
C ILE A 456 9.96 4.00 -35.35
N VAL A 457 10.55 4.58 -36.39
CA VAL A 457 11.72 5.45 -36.25
C VAL A 457 11.32 6.75 -35.53
N GLY A 458 12.02 7.06 -34.44
CA GLY A 458 11.76 8.26 -33.65
C GLY A 458 10.48 8.22 -32.81
N PHE A 459 9.84 7.07 -32.58
CA PHE A 459 8.60 7.02 -31.80
C PHE A 459 8.78 7.56 -30.37
N TRP A 460 9.93 7.39 -29.73
CA TRP A 460 10.16 7.86 -28.36
C TRP A 460 10.79 9.25 -28.24
N ILE A 461 10.78 10.07 -29.31
CA ILE A 461 11.24 11.47 -29.24
C ILE A 461 10.14 12.43 -28.75
N LYS A 462 8.89 11.96 -28.65
CA LYS A 462 7.74 12.75 -28.17
C LYS A 462 6.71 11.87 -27.44
N TYR A 463 5.82 12.49 -26.70
CA TYR A 463 4.62 11.82 -26.18
C TYR A 463 3.55 11.70 -27.26
N HIS A 464 2.87 10.56 -27.27
CA HIS A 464 1.86 10.25 -28.29
C HIS A 464 0.47 10.18 -27.70
N ARG A 465 -0.51 10.59 -28.51
CA ARG A 465 -1.94 10.36 -28.23
C ARG A 465 -2.27 8.87 -28.34
N TYR A 466 -3.40 8.48 -27.76
CA TYR A 466 -3.86 7.09 -27.75
C TYR A 466 -3.94 6.48 -29.14
N LYS A 467 -4.44 7.25 -30.12
CA LYS A 467 -4.56 6.80 -31.52
C LYS A 467 -3.21 6.45 -32.15
N ASP A 468 -2.13 7.12 -31.76
CA ASP A 468 -0.80 6.87 -32.33
C ASP A 468 -0.13 5.69 -31.62
N ILE A 469 -0.36 5.50 -30.32
CA ILE A 469 0.01 4.28 -29.57
C ILE A 469 -0.72 3.07 -30.16
N ASP A 470 -1.99 3.20 -30.52
CA ASP A 470 -2.77 2.17 -31.21
C ASP A 470 -2.15 1.78 -32.56
N LYS A 471 -1.81 2.77 -33.40
CA LYS A 471 -1.09 2.53 -34.67
C LYS A 471 0.25 1.83 -34.45
N PHE A 472 1.01 2.23 -33.43
CA PHE A 472 2.27 1.58 -33.07
C PHE A 472 2.05 0.10 -32.72
N MET A 473 1.07 -0.22 -31.86
CA MET A 473 0.74 -1.61 -31.51
C MET A 473 0.29 -2.42 -32.73
N ASN A 474 -0.47 -1.82 -33.64
CA ASN A 474 -0.87 -2.47 -34.91
C ASN A 474 0.35 -2.73 -35.80
N ALA A 475 1.26 -1.77 -35.93
CA ALA A 475 2.49 -1.93 -36.72
C ALA A 475 3.40 -3.00 -36.11
N LEU A 476 3.55 -2.99 -34.78
CA LEU A 476 4.32 -3.99 -34.05
C LEU A 476 3.72 -5.40 -34.25
N SER A 477 2.39 -5.54 -34.19
CA SER A 477 1.71 -6.82 -34.43
C SER A 477 1.87 -7.31 -35.87
N LYS A 478 1.70 -6.44 -36.87
CA LYS A 478 1.82 -6.79 -38.30
C LYS A 478 3.24 -7.19 -38.70
N ASN A 479 4.25 -6.53 -38.14
CA ASN A 479 5.63 -6.69 -38.60
C ASN A 479 6.39 -7.83 -37.90
N SER A 480 5.80 -8.51 -36.91
CA SER A 480 6.55 -9.40 -36.01
C SER A 480 6.32 -10.89 -36.23
N ASP A 481 6.02 -11.35 -37.46
CA ASP A 481 5.94 -12.78 -37.84
C ASP A 481 5.19 -13.66 -36.81
N ASN A 482 3.99 -13.24 -36.39
CA ASN A 482 3.16 -13.89 -35.36
C ASN A 482 3.67 -13.88 -33.91
N LEU A 483 4.80 -13.21 -33.62
CA LEU A 483 5.32 -13.02 -32.25
C LEU A 483 4.43 -12.11 -31.39
N VAL A 484 3.77 -11.13 -32.01
CA VAL A 484 2.98 -10.11 -31.32
C VAL A 484 1.53 -10.19 -31.75
N LYS A 485 0.64 -10.42 -30.78
CA LYS A 485 -0.81 -10.43 -30.97
C LYS A 485 -1.44 -9.28 -30.21
N LYS A 486 -1.99 -8.32 -30.93
CA LYS A 486 -2.83 -7.27 -30.35
C LYS A 486 -4.26 -7.78 -30.14
N PHE A 487 -4.88 -7.43 -29.02
CA PHE A 487 -6.27 -7.75 -28.72
C PHE A 487 -6.94 -6.65 -27.88
N ILE A 488 -8.26 -6.72 -27.75
CA ILE A 488 -9.05 -5.81 -26.92
C ILE A 488 -9.16 -6.43 -25.53
N LEU A 489 -8.63 -5.75 -24.51
CA LEU A 489 -8.74 -6.13 -23.10
C LEU A 489 -10.16 -5.91 -22.58
N GLY A 490 -10.75 -4.77 -22.95
CA GLY A 490 -12.10 -4.35 -22.57
C GLY A 490 -12.49 -3.05 -23.26
N LYS A 491 -13.55 -2.41 -22.78
CA LYS A 491 -13.95 -1.06 -23.22
C LYS A 491 -13.92 -0.12 -22.02
N SER A 492 -13.46 1.11 -22.24
CA SER A 492 -13.51 2.20 -21.27
C SER A 492 -14.94 2.68 -21.05
N PHE A 493 -15.13 3.61 -20.11
CA PHE A 493 -16.42 4.22 -19.83
C PHE A 493 -17.04 4.91 -21.06
N GLU A 494 -16.26 5.68 -21.81
CA GLU A 494 -16.66 6.33 -23.07
C GLU A 494 -16.70 5.35 -24.26
N ARG A 495 -16.68 4.03 -23.99
CA ARG A 495 -16.76 2.92 -24.96
C ARG A 495 -15.59 2.84 -25.93
N LYS A 496 -14.44 3.46 -25.62
CA LYS A 496 -13.21 3.30 -26.39
C LYS A 496 -12.61 1.92 -26.08
N PRO A 497 -12.09 1.19 -27.08
CA PRO A 497 -11.45 -0.10 -26.82
C PRO A 497 -10.17 0.13 -26.01
N ILE A 498 -9.93 -0.69 -24.99
CA ILE A 498 -8.67 -0.75 -24.25
C ILE A 498 -7.82 -1.83 -24.90
N TYR A 499 -6.71 -1.44 -25.54
CA TYR A 499 -5.85 -2.39 -26.25
C TYR A 499 -4.73 -2.93 -25.38
N SER A 500 -4.45 -4.21 -25.54
CA SER A 500 -3.30 -4.90 -24.95
C SER A 500 -2.59 -5.73 -26.03
N ILE A 501 -1.30 -5.95 -25.84
CA ILE A 501 -0.49 -6.80 -26.72
C ILE A 501 0.05 -7.99 -25.92
N CYS A 502 0.00 -9.15 -26.55
CA CYS A 502 0.72 -10.34 -26.12
C CYS A 502 1.97 -10.48 -26.98
N ILE A 503 3.15 -10.51 -26.37
CA ILE A 503 4.43 -10.81 -27.01
C ILE A 503 4.83 -12.20 -26.55
N GLY A 504 4.90 -13.15 -27.48
CA GLY A 504 5.13 -14.57 -27.20
C GLY A 504 4.38 -15.46 -28.16
N ASN A 505 4.75 -16.73 -28.22
CA ASN A 505 4.10 -17.67 -29.13
C ASN A 505 2.74 -18.11 -28.54
N SER A 506 1.68 -17.37 -28.90
CA SER A 506 0.31 -17.54 -28.40
C SER A 506 -0.32 -18.92 -28.62
N SER A 507 0.36 -19.80 -29.35
CA SER A 507 -0.05 -21.20 -29.56
C SER A 507 0.24 -22.13 -28.37
N ASN A 508 1.10 -21.73 -27.41
CA ASN A 508 1.46 -22.57 -26.26
C ASN A 508 0.86 -22.05 -24.94
N SER A 509 -0.35 -22.52 -24.61
CA SER A 509 -1.17 -22.06 -23.48
C SER A 509 -0.64 -22.40 -22.08
N ARG A 510 0.61 -22.86 -21.92
CA ARG A 510 1.18 -23.30 -20.62
C ARG A 510 2.24 -22.38 -19.98
N LYS A 511 2.80 -21.41 -20.72
CA LYS A 511 3.88 -20.57 -20.17
C LYS A 511 3.40 -19.64 -19.03
N PRO A 512 4.23 -19.39 -18.00
CA PRO A 512 3.95 -18.34 -17.04
C PRO A 512 3.89 -16.96 -17.71
N VAL A 513 3.16 -16.04 -17.10
CA VAL A 513 2.86 -14.72 -17.66
C VAL A 513 3.47 -13.61 -16.81
N ILE A 514 4.03 -12.62 -17.51
CA ILE A 514 4.38 -11.32 -16.96
C ILE A 514 3.36 -10.31 -17.50
N TYR A 515 2.64 -9.64 -16.59
CA TYR A 515 1.69 -8.60 -16.92
C TYR A 515 2.24 -7.24 -16.51
N ILE A 516 2.29 -6.29 -17.46
CA ILE A 516 2.78 -4.93 -17.25
C ILE A 516 1.71 -3.95 -17.68
N GLN A 517 1.34 -3.05 -16.78
CA GLN A 517 0.30 -2.05 -16.98
C GLN A 517 0.89 -0.64 -16.90
N GLY A 518 0.49 0.20 -17.85
CA GLY A 518 0.79 1.63 -17.87
C GLY A 518 -0.48 2.48 -18.01
N GLY A 519 -0.37 3.76 -17.70
CA GLY A 519 -1.42 4.76 -17.92
C GLY A 519 -2.74 4.49 -17.18
N ILE A 520 -2.68 4.02 -15.92
CA ILE A 520 -3.88 3.94 -15.05
C ILE A 520 -4.28 5.32 -14.52
N HIS A 521 -3.29 6.15 -14.17
CA HIS A 521 -3.50 7.58 -13.99
C HIS A 521 -3.23 8.31 -15.31
N ALA A 522 -4.19 9.12 -15.73
CA ALA A 522 -4.18 9.73 -17.05
C ALA A 522 -3.03 10.73 -17.30
N ARG A 523 -2.63 11.49 -16.27
CA ARG A 523 -1.58 12.53 -16.36
C ARG A 523 -0.15 11.99 -16.52
N GLU A 524 0.07 10.70 -16.34
CA GLU A 524 1.39 10.06 -16.28
C GLU A 524 1.88 9.61 -17.67
N TRP A 525 2.11 10.56 -18.58
CA TRP A 525 2.43 10.27 -19.99
C TRP A 525 3.69 9.42 -20.22
N ILE A 526 4.65 9.48 -19.30
CA ILE A 526 5.87 8.67 -19.34
C ILE A 526 5.62 7.17 -19.15
N SER A 527 4.57 6.79 -18.41
CA SER A 527 4.25 5.39 -18.15
C SER A 527 3.89 4.62 -19.45
N PRO A 528 2.91 5.05 -20.27
CA PRO A 528 2.66 4.45 -21.58
C PRO A 528 3.87 4.46 -22.52
N ALA A 529 4.70 5.51 -22.46
CA ALA A 529 5.88 5.63 -23.31
C ALA A 529 6.96 4.60 -22.98
N VAL A 530 7.28 4.41 -21.68
CA VAL A 530 8.26 3.41 -21.22
C VAL A 530 7.75 1.98 -21.46
N VAL A 531 6.46 1.74 -21.23
CA VAL A 531 5.87 0.40 -21.42
C VAL A 531 5.87 0.00 -22.91
N THR A 532 5.61 0.94 -23.83
CA THR A 532 5.74 0.69 -25.28
C THR A 532 7.20 0.58 -25.73
N TYR A 533 8.13 1.32 -25.13
CA TYR A 533 9.57 1.17 -25.36
C TYR A 533 10.03 -0.24 -25.03
N PHE A 534 9.69 -0.74 -23.84
CA PHE A 534 10.03 -2.09 -23.41
C PHE A 534 9.46 -3.15 -24.36
N ALA A 535 8.20 -2.98 -24.80
CA ALA A 535 7.57 -3.87 -25.77
C ALA A 535 8.36 -3.95 -27.10
N GLN A 536 8.84 -2.81 -27.62
CA GLN A 536 9.69 -2.78 -28.80
C GLN A 536 11.01 -3.50 -28.56
N GLN A 537 11.63 -3.31 -27.39
CA GLN A 537 12.93 -3.92 -27.09
C GLN A 537 12.84 -5.44 -26.95
N LEU A 538 11.72 -5.98 -26.48
CA LEU A 538 11.48 -7.42 -26.53
C LEU A 538 11.43 -7.94 -27.97
N VAL A 539 10.68 -7.27 -28.86
CA VAL A 539 10.57 -7.67 -30.27
C VAL A 539 11.91 -7.54 -31.00
N ASN A 540 12.61 -6.43 -30.82
CA ASN A 540 13.93 -6.21 -31.41
C ASN A 540 14.95 -7.21 -30.89
N GLY A 541 14.90 -7.53 -29.59
CA GLY A 541 15.77 -8.53 -28.98
C GLY A 541 15.58 -9.92 -29.59
N VAL A 542 14.33 -10.32 -29.91
CA VAL A 542 14.06 -11.57 -30.64
C VAL A 542 14.60 -11.50 -32.07
N ARG A 543 14.32 -10.42 -32.80
CA ARG A 543 14.78 -10.25 -34.20
C ARG A 543 16.31 -10.24 -34.33
N ASN A 544 17.00 -9.66 -33.34
CA ASN A 544 18.45 -9.57 -33.30
C ASN A 544 19.11 -10.78 -32.61
N SER A 545 18.33 -11.82 -32.29
CA SER A 545 18.80 -13.02 -31.61
C SER A 545 19.54 -12.77 -30.29
N ASN A 546 19.10 -11.78 -29.49
CA ASN A 546 19.67 -11.49 -28.19
C ASN A 546 19.43 -12.68 -27.23
N PRO A 547 20.48 -13.33 -26.69
CA PRO A 547 20.34 -14.54 -25.87
C PRO A 547 19.47 -14.35 -24.62
N SER A 548 19.60 -13.20 -23.95
CA SER A 548 18.84 -12.89 -22.73
C SER A 548 17.35 -12.72 -23.02
N VAL A 549 17.02 -12.05 -24.12
CA VAL A 549 15.64 -11.85 -24.55
C VAL A 549 15.03 -13.16 -25.05
N ILE A 550 15.74 -13.93 -25.87
CA ILE A 550 15.28 -15.27 -26.31
C ILE A 550 14.98 -16.15 -25.09
N LYS A 551 15.88 -16.17 -24.09
CA LYS A 551 15.68 -16.93 -22.86
C LYS A 551 14.39 -16.52 -22.14
N LEU A 552 14.14 -15.21 -22.01
CA LEU A 552 12.89 -14.72 -21.42
C LEU A 552 11.66 -15.10 -22.25
N MET A 553 11.70 -14.93 -23.58
CA MET A 553 10.60 -15.28 -24.48
C MET A 553 10.29 -16.78 -24.53
N ASN A 554 11.30 -17.63 -24.26
CA ASN A 554 11.09 -19.05 -24.08
C ASN A 554 10.42 -19.37 -22.74
N THR A 555 10.70 -18.58 -21.71
CA THR A 555 10.21 -18.81 -20.34
C THR A 555 8.82 -18.21 -20.10
N PHE A 556 8.56 -16.98 -20.57
CA PHE A 556 7.37 -16.20 -20.25
C PHE A 556 6.64 -15.72 -21.50
N ASP A 557 5.32 -15.56 -21.37
CA ASP A 557 4.54 -14.70 -22.26
C ASP A 557 4.37 -13.31 -21.61
N PHE A 558 4.58 -12.26 -22.40
CA PHE A 558 4.44 -10.88 -21.92
C PHE A 558 3.11 -10.30 -22.37
N TYR A 559 2.31 -9.85 -21.42
CA TYR A 559 1.07 -9.12 -21.66
C TYR A 559 1.28 -7.68 -21.22
N ILE A 560 1.13 -6.75 -22.17
CA ILE A 560 1.46 -5.35 -21.97
C ILE A 560 0.24 -4.52 -22.33
N THR A 561 -0.23 -3.72 -21.36
CA THR A 561 -1.36 -2.78 -21.54
C THR A 561 -0.84 -1.36 -21.36
N PRO A 562 -0.49 -0.65 -22.45
CA PRO A 562 0.17 0.65 -22.34
C PRO A 562 -0.69 1.76 -21.72
N VAL A 563 -2.00 1.76 -21.99
CA VAL A 563 -2.93 2.78 -21.51
C VAL A 563 -4.20 2.08 -21.01
N LEU A 564 -4.33 1.94 -19.70
CA LEU A 564 -5.52 1.37 -19.08
C LEU A 564 -6.68 2.39 -19.03
N ASN A 565 -6.40 3.62 -18.57
CA ASN A 565 -7.37 4.72 -18.50
C ASN A 565 -7.35 5.54 -19.80
N VAL A 566 -7.88 4.94 -20.86
CA VAL A 566 -7.90 5.52 -22.22
C VAL A 566 -8.61 6.86 -22.27
N ASP A 567 -9.75 6.98 -21.60
CA ASP A 567 -10.59 8.18 -21.66
C ASP A 567 -9.93 9.36 -20.94
N GLY A 568 -9.39 9.11 -19.74
CA GLY A 568 -8.65 10.12 -19.00
C GLY A 568 -7.39 10.53 -19.75
N TYR A 569 -6.66 9.57 -20.33
CA TYR A 569 -5.44 9.86 -21.09
C TYR A 569 -5.74 10.80 -22.27
N GLU A 570 -6.74 10.53 -23.11
CA GLU A 570 -7.12 11.45 -24.19
C GLU A 570 -7.55 12.82 -23.66
N TYR A 571 -8.29 12.87 -22.55
CA TYR A 571 -8.69 14.13 -21.93
C TYR A 571 -7.49 14.99 -21.49
N THR A 572 -6.38 14.37 -21.09
CA THR A 572 -5.15 15.13 -20.76
C THR A 572 -4.48 15.76 -21.96
N HIS A 573 -4.59 15.15 -23.14
CA HIS A 573 -4.05 15.69 -24.39
C HIS A 573 -4.92 16.82 -24.96
N GLU A 574 -6.22 16.84 -24.64
CA GLU A 574 -7.16 17.79 -25.26
C GLU A 574 -7.61 18.94 -24.35
N LYS A 575 -7.75 18.70 -23.04
CA LYS A 575 -8.47 19.61 -22.14
C LYS A 575 -7.70 19.97 -20.88
N ASN A 576 -7.25 18.99 -20.10
CA ASN A 576 -6.55 19.24 -18.83
C ASN A 576 -5.36 18.29 -18.67
N ARG A 577 -4.17 18.81 -18.93
CA ARG A 577 -2.89 18.08 -18.91
C ARG A 577 -2.62 17.32 -17.61
N LEU A 578 -3.12 17.82 -16.47
CA LEU A 578 -2.85 17.26 -15.14
C LEU A 578 -4.01 16.42 -14.59
N TRP A 579 -5.00 16.08 -15.41
CA TRP A 579 -6.12 15.21 -15.03
C TRP A 579 -5.66 13.78 -14.67
N ARG A 580 -6.02 13.27 -13.49
CA ARG A 580 -5.61 11.93 -13.00
C ARG A 580 -6.62 10.83 -13.31
N LYS A 581 -7.89 11.10 -13.06
CA LYS A 581 -8.95 10.10 -12.90
C LYS A 581 -9.45 9.53 -14.22
N THR A 582 -10.31 8.51 -14.14
CA THR A 582 -11.12 8.06 -15.29
C THR A 582 -12.09 9.16 -15.73
N ARG A 583 -13.00 8.85 -16.66
CA ARG A 583 -14.02 9.80 -17.16
C ARG A 583 -15.45 9.35 -16.87
N SER A 584 -15.62 8.37 -15.98
CA SER A 584 -16.94 7.89 -15.60
C SER A 584 -17.83 9.01 -15.07
N THR A 585 -19.11 8.92 -15.44
CA THR A 585 -20.18 9.73 -14.88
C THR A 585 -21.02 8.84 -13.98
N ASN A 586 -20.72 8.87 -12.70
CA ASN A 586 -21.50 8.25 -11.65
C ASN A 586 -22.81 9.03 -11.49
N TRP A 587 -23.83 8.44 -10.84
CA TRP A 587 -25.06 9.16 -10.48
C TRP A 587 -24.76 10.49 -9.74
N GLN A 588 -23.72 10.49 -8.88
CA GLN A 588 -23.21 11.68 -8.18
C GLN A 588 -22.50 12.69 -9.10
N SER A 589 -21.90 12.26 -10.22
CA SER A 589 -21.24 13.11 -11.23
C SER A 589 -22.20 13.71 -12.26
N PHE A 590 -23.40 13.12 -12.42
CA PHE A 590 -24.46 13.65 -13.28
C PHE A 590 -25.03 14.95 -12.72
N PHE A 591 -25.09 15.07 -11.40
CA PHE A 591 -25.63 16.21 -10.70
C PHE A 591 -24.59 17.28 -10.32
N ARG A 592 -23.37 16.88 -9.90
CA ARG A 592 -22.27 17.81 -9.66
C ARG A 592 -21.56 18.16 -10.97
N ARG A 593 -22.03 19.20 -11.68
CA ARG A 593 -21.38 19.71 -12.91
C ARG A 593 -19.90 20.03 -12.64
N GLY A 594 -19.00 19.15 -13.08
CA GLY A 594 -17.54 19.37 -13.05
C GLY A 594 -16.70 18.22 -12.50
N CYS A 595 -17.25 17.37 -11.63
CA CYS A 595 -16.50 16.30 -10.96
C CYS A 595 -16.76 14.94 -11.60
N ARG A 596 -15.87 14.52 -12.51
CA ARG A 596 -15.96 13.25 -13.24
C ARG A 596 -14.86 12.29 -12.83
N GLY A 597 -15.13 11.00 -13.01
CA GLY A 597 -14.15 9.94 -12.89
C GLY A 597 -13.78 9.55 -11.47
N VAL A 598 -13.17 8.38 -11.41
CA VAL A 598 -12.67 7.70 -10.23
C VAL A 598 -11.16 7.57 -10.34
N ASP A 599 -10.46 7.58 -9.21
CA ASP A 599 -9.09 7.12 -9.16
C ASP A 599 -9.07 5.61 -9.39
N ALA A 600 -8.70 5.21 -10.61
CA ALA A 600 -8.66 3.80 -10.99
C ALA A 600 -7.76 2.98 -10.05
N ASN A 601 -6.68 3.56 -9.52
CA ASN A 601 -5.81 2.87 -8.56
C ASN A 601 -6.31 2.95 -7.10
N ARG A 602 -7.58 3.29 -6.89
CA ARG A 602 -8.31 3.14 -5.61
C ARG A 602 -9.57 2.28 -5.78
N ASN A 603 -9.81 1.75 -6.97
CA ASN A 603 -11.06 1.10 -7.34
C ASN A 603 -11.02 -0.44 -7.27
N TYR A 604 -9.96 -1.05 -6.76
CA TYR A 604 -9.86 -2.52 -6.65
C TYR A 604 -10.44 -3.02 -5.32
N ASP A 605 -10.96 -4.26 -5.30
CA ASP A 605 -11.69 -4.83 -4.15
C ASP A 605 -10.80 -5.50 -3.09
N TYR A 606 -9.72 -4.80 -2.70
CA TYR A 606 -8.81 -5.23 -1.64
C TYR A 606 -8.65 -4.11 -0.60
N ASP A 607 -9.14 -4.39 0.62
CA ASP A 607 -9.27 -3.39 1.71
C ASP A 607 -9.91 -2.07 1.24
N TRP A 608 -10.82 -2.18 0.26
CA TRP A 608 -11.46 -1.05 -0.40
C TRP A 608 -12.24 -0.21 0.61
N ALA A 609 -12.28 1.10 0.39
CA ALA A 609 -12.92 2.06 1.29
C ALA A 609 -12.25 2.31 2.67
N ALA A 610 -11.00 1.85 2.92
CA ALA A 610 -10.37 1.99 4.25
C ALA A 610 -9.48 3.23 4.46
N LYS A 611 -8.30 3.34 3.84
CA LYS A 611 -7.30 4.41 4.08
C LYS A 611 -6.79 5.06 2.79
N GLY A 612 -6.35 6.32 2.86
CA GLY A 612 -5.71 7.01 1.72
C GLY A 612 -6.62 7.20 0.49
N ILE A 613 -7.93 7.34 0.74
CA ILE A 613 -8.98 7.51 -0.26
C ILE A 613 -9.90 8.65 0.16
N SER A 614 -10.68 9.16 -0.80
CA SER A 614 -11.75 10.11 -0.54
C SER A 614 -13.10 9.55 -0.96
N ALA A 615 -14.14 9.90 -0.19
CA ALA A 615 -15.53 9.69 -0.59
C ALA A 615 -16.08 10.84 -1.42
N ASN A 616 -15.33 11.94 -1.58
CA ASN A 616 -15.72 13.09 -2.39
C ASN A 616 -15.43 12.80 -3.88
N PRO A 617 -16.44 12.75 -4.78
CA PRO A 617 -16.23 12.59 -6.22
C PRO A 617 -15.34 13.65 -6.87
N CYS A 618 -15.14 14.80 -6.22
CA CYS A 618 -14.24 15.85 -6.72
C CYS A 618 -12.78 15.65 -6.31
N SER A 619 -12.50 14.82 -5.31
CA SER A 619 -11.12 14.52 -4.91
C SER A 619 -10.43 13.65 -5.96
N GLU A 620 -9.12 13.86 -6.08
CA GLU A 620 -8.22 13.10 -6.94
C GLU A 620 -8.05 11.65 -6.48
N THR A 621 -8.37 11.35 -5.21
CA THR A 621 -8.29 10.00 -4.60
C THR A 621 -9.66 9.34 -4.43
N TYR A 622 -10.68 9.83 -5.14
CA TYR A 622 -12.03 9.27 -5.10
C TYR A 622 -12.03 7.81 -5.56
N ALA A 623 -12.43 6.88 -4.70
CA ALA A 623 -12.31 5.43 -4.94
C ALA A 623 -13.46 4.81 -5.76
N GLY A 624 -14.49 5.59 -6.09
CA GLY A 624 -15.73 5.11 -6.70
C GLY A 624 -16.82 4.81 -5.68
N ASP A 625 -18.02 4.52 -6.16
CA ASP A 625 -19.19 4.19 -5.34
C ASP A 625 -19.17 2.74 -4.84
N LYS A 626 -18.42 1.88 -5.53
CA LYS A 626 -18.10 0.50 -5.14
C LYS A 626 -16.77 0.10 -5.77
N ALA A 627 -16.14 -0.93 -5.20
CA ALA A 627 -15.01 -1.57 -5.86
C ALA A 627 -15.42 -2.10 -7.25
N PHE A 628 -14.52 -1.96 -8.23
CA PHE A 628 -14.72 -2.24 -9.64
C PHE A 628 -15.93 -1.52 -10.26
N SER A 629 -16.24 -0.32 -9.78
CA SER A 629 -17.18 0.58 -10.44
C SER A 629 -16.72 0.93 -11.86
N GLU A 630 -15.42 1.07 -12.06
CA GLU A 630 -14.84 1.47 -13.34
C GLU A 630 -14.72 0.28 -14.31
N PRO A 631 -15.15 0.43 -15.57
CA PRO A 631 -15.04 -0.65 -16.56
C PRO A 631 -13.58 -0.99 -16.89
N GLU A 632 -12.66 -0.03 -16.78
CA GLU A 632 -11.22 -0.21 -17.01
C GLU A 632 -10.60 -1.20 -16.00
N THR A 633 -10.80 -0.96 -14.71
CA THR A 633 -10.26 -1.81 -13.63
C THR A 633 -10.92 -3.19 -13.63
N ARG A 634 -12.23 -3.25 -13.93
CA ARG A 634 -12.95 -4.51 -14.09
C ARG A 634 -12.41 -5.34 -15.26
N ALA A 635 -12.14 -4.71 -16.41
CA ALA A 635 -11.62 -5.41 -17.58
C ALA A 635 -10.24 -6.03 -17.32
N GLU A 636 -9.34 -5.30 -16.65
CA GLU A 636 -8.06 -5.85 -16.23
C GLU A 636 -8.22 -7.01 -15.25
N ALA A 637 -9.03 -6.83 -14.20
CA ALA A 637 -9.24 -7.84 -13.17
C ALA A 637 -9.83 -9.14 -13.74
N GLU A 638 -10.84 -9.02 -14.61
CA GLU A 638 -11.45 -10.17 -15.28
C GLU A 638 -10.47 -10.88 -16.21
N PHE A 639 -9.63 -10.14 -16.93
CA PHE A 639 -8.63 -10.74 -17.80
C PHE A 639 -7.57 -11.51 -17.00
N LEU A 640 -7.04 -10.91 -15.93
CA LEU A 640 -6.05 -11.54 -15.07
C LEU A 640 -6.60 -12.79 -14.38
N LEU A 641 -7.82 -12.74 -13.82
CA LEU A 641 -8.39 -13.89 -13.11
C LEU A 641 -8.97 -14.96 -14.03
N LYS A 642 -9.76 -14.58 -15.04
CA LYS A 642 -10.54 -15.53 -15.85
C LYS A 642 -9.79 -16.04 -17.08
N LYS A 643 -8.94 -15.21 -17.70
CA LYS A 643 -8.22 -15.59 -18.93
C LYS A 643 -6.82 -16.11 -18.66
N LEU A 644 -6.06 -15.45 -17.78
CA LEU A 644 -4.69 -15.85 -17.47
C LEU A 644 -4.60 -16.73 -16.21
N GLY A 645 -5.40 -16.43 -15.19
CA GLY A 645 -5.48 -17.15 -13.93
C GLY A 645 -4.11 -17.29 -13.25
N LYS A 646 -3.82 -18.49 -12.72
CA LYS A 646 -2.57 -18.81 -12.00
C LYS A 646 -1.30 -18.73 -12.87
N ARG A 647 -1.42 -18.55 -14.19
CA ARG A 647 -0.25 -18.35 -15.05
C ARG A 647 0.46 -17.04 -14.73
N VAL A 648 -0.23 -16.02 -14.23
CA VAL A 648 0.39 -14.72 -13.94
C VAL A 648 1.34 -14.86 -12.77
N GLN A 649 2.64 -14.75 -13.06
CA GLN A 649 3.70 -14.83 -12.06
C GLN A 649 4.16 -13.45 -11.61
N VAL A 650 4.03 -12.44 -12.48
CA VAL A 650 4.46 -11.08 -12.21
C VAL A 650 3.39 -10.09 -12.65
N TYR A 651 3.08 -9.13 -11.78
CA TYR A 651 2.28 -7.94 -12.08
C TYR A 651 3.12 -6.70 -11.79
N ILE A 652 3.19 -5.78 -12.76
CA ILE A 652 3.86 -4.49 -12.59
C ILE A 652 2.93 -3.37 -13.00
N ALA A 653 2.59 -2.50 -12.05
CA ALA A 653 1.94 -1.22 -12.31
C ALA A 653 3.03 -0.15 -12.49
N VAL A 654 3.09 0.45 -13.67
CA VAL A 654 4.07 1.50 -13.99
C VAL A 654 3.39 2.86 -13.83
N HIS A 655 3.93 3.66 -12.93
CA HIS A 655 3.46 4.98 -12.55
C HIS A 655 4.54 6.05 -12.73
N SER A 656 4.18 7.31 -12.54
CA SER A 656 5.15 8.37 -12.30
C SER A 656 4.61 9.35 -11.27
N TYR A 657 5.44 10.07 -10.51
CA TYR A 657 6.90 10.11 -10.51
C TYR A 657 7.41 9.81 -9.09
N GLY A 658 8.71 9.54 -8.96
CA GLY A 658 9.36 9.47 -7.65
C GLY A 658 10.65 8.69 -7.62
N GLN A 659 10.99 7.97 -8.70
CA GLN A 659 12.08 6.99 -8.72
C GLN A 659 11.94 5.97 -7.58
N LEU A 660 10.77 5.36 -7.47
CA LEU A 660 10.44 4.40 -6.42
C LEU A 660 10.17 3.03 -7.02
N TRP A 661 10.56 1.98 -6.30
CA TRP A 661 10.28 0.60 -6.64
C TRP A 661 9.56 -0.07 -5.47
N LEU A 662 8.25 -0.04 -5.51
CA LEU A 662 7.40 -0.34 -4.37
C LEU A 662 6.82 -1.74 -4.46
N TYR A 663 6.58 -2.35 -3.31
CA TYR A 663 5.90 -3.64 -3.21
C TYR A 663 4.83 -3.62 -2.10
N PRO A 664 3.79 -4.47 -2.20
CA PRO A 664 2.73 -4.58 -1.19
C PRO A 664 3.24 -4.87 0.23
N TRP A 665 2.52 -4.45 1.28
CA TRP A 665 1.19 -3.83 1.24
C TRP A 665 1.22 -2.30 1.15
N GLY A 666 0.33 -1.74 0.34
CA GLY A 666 0.04 -0.31 0.23
C GLY A 666 -0.95 0.21 1.26
N ASN A 667 -1.83 -0.62 1.80
CA ASN A 667 -2.84 -0.20 2.79
C ASN A 667 -2.34 -0.18 4.25
N VAL A 668 -1.29 -0.94 4.57
CA VAL A 668 -0.72 -1.04 5.93
C VAL A 668 0.80 -0.88 5.91
N ARG A 669 1.34 -0.16 6.90
CA ARG A 669 2.79 -0.09 7.17
C ARG A 669 3.27 -1.38 7.85
N LYS A 670 3.05 -2.49 7.18
CA LYS A 670 3.45 -3.81 7.61
C LYS A 670 3.87 -4.61 6.39
N ASP A 671 5.03 -5.23 6.51
CA ASP A 671 5.55 -6.07 5.45
C ASP A 671 4.64 -7.26 5.15
N SER A 672 4.49 -7.54 3.85
CA SER A 672 3.91 -8.79 3.39
C SER A 672 4.75 -9.97 3.89
N PRO A 673 4.16 -11.14 4.19
CA PRO A 673 4.90 -12.37 4.46
C PRO A 673 5.93 -12.74 3.37
N TYR A 674 5.81 -12.14 2.18
CA TYR A 674 6.70 -12.35 1.04
C TYR A 674 7.74 -11.22 0.85
N VAL A 675 7.89 -10.30 1.81
CA VAL A 675 8.76 -9.11 1.67
C VAL A 675 10.19 -9.43 1.29
N GLU A 676 10.80 -10.48 1.84
CA GLU A 676 12.18 -10.85 1.53
C GLU A 676 12.36 -11.21 0.05
N LYS A 677 11.35 -11.92 -0.49
CA LYS A 677 11.33 -12.34 -1.88
C LYS A 677 11.12 -11.13 -2.78
N LEU A 678 10.21 -10.23 -2.40
CA LEU A 678 9.88 -9.04 -3.17
C LEU A 678 11.04 -8.03 -3.18
N SER A 679 11.62 -7.75 -2.01
CA SER A 679 12.76 -6.85 -1.82
C SER A 679 14.04 -7.35 -2.51
N ALA A 680 14.33 -8.64 -2.49
CA ALA A 680 15.51 -9.19 -3.20
C ALA A 680 15.45 -8.94 -4.71
N LYS A 681 14.27 -9.07 -5.33
CA LYS A 681 14.09 -8.79 -6.77
C LYS A 681 14.06 -7.30 -7.06
N ALA A 682 13.41 -6.51 -6.20
CA ALA A 682 13.45 -5.05 -6.30
C ALA A 682 14.89 -4.54 -6.29
N LYS A 683 15.72 -5.04 -5.37
CA LYS A 683 17.15 -4.72 -5.30
C LYS A 683 17.88 -5.04 -6.60
N ILE A 684 17.71 -6.25 -7.14
CA ILE A 684 18.33 -6.65 -8.42
C ILE A 684 17.92 -5.71 -9.55
N ALA A 685 16.63 -5.34 -9.60
CA ALA A 685 16.11 -4.42 -10.60
C ALA A 685 16.73 -3.03 -10.45
N THR A 686 16.75 -2.48 -9.23
CA THR A 686 17.30 -1.14 -8.96
C THR A 686 18.82 -1.07 -9.13
N ASP A 687 19.54 -2.15 -8.84
CA ASP A 687 20.99 -2.23 -9.05
C ASP A 687 21.31 -2.22 -10.55
N ALA A 688 20.56 -2.97 -11.36
CA ALA A 688 20.72 -2.97 -12.82
C ALA A 688 20.42 -1.60 -13.44
N LEU A 689 19.32 -0.98 -13.01
CA LEU A 689 18.94 0.39 -13.39
C LEU A 689 20.05 1.39 -13.07
N TYR A 690 20.57 1.31 -11.83
CA TYR A 690 21.64 2.18 -11.37
C TYR A 690 22.89 2.03 -12.24
N GLN A 691 23.19 0.85 -12.78
CA GLN A 691 24.40 0.72 -13.60
C GLN A 691 24.35 1.53 -14.90
N ARG A 692 23.17 1.68 -15.51
CA ARG A 692 22.98 2.34 -16.81
C ARG A 692 23.31 3.84 -16.76
N TYR A 693 22.64 4.59 -15.89
CA TYR A 693 22.77 6.05 -15.81
C TYR A 693 23.07 6.59 -14.40
N LYS A 694 23.39 5.71 -13.44
CA LYS A 694 23.61 6.06 -12.02
C LYS A 694 22.38 6.68 -11.34
N THR A 695 21.20 6.45 -11.91
CA THR A 695 19.92 6.87 -11.35
C THR A 695 19.54 5.98 -10.18
N ARG A 696 19.27 6.57 -9.02
CA ARG A 696 18.97 5.84 -7.78
C ARG A 696 17.47 5.77 -7.53
N PHE A 697 16.93 4.56 -7.55
CA PHE A 697 15.56 4.25 -7.15
C PHE A 697 15.53 3.76 -5.70
N LYS A 698 14.58 4.27 -4.89
CA LYS A 698 14.34 3.77 -3.53
C LYS A 698 13.32 2.63 -3.61
N TYR A 699 13.63 1.48 -3.01
CA TYR A 699 12.70 0.34 -2.99
C TYR A 699 12.25 0.01 -1.57
N GLY A 700 11.02 -0.51 -1.42
CA GLY A 700 10.46 -0.85 -0.11
C GLY A 700 8.94 -1.01 -0.13
N ASN A 701 8.37 -1.17 1.06
CA ASN A 701 6.93 -1.27 1.24
C ASN A 701 6.22 0.01 0.77
N SER A 702 5.14 -0.15 0.00
CA SER A 702 4.37 0.97 -0.57
C SER A 702 3.86 1.95 0.50
N ALA A 703 3.27 1.46 1.59
CA ALA A 703 2.72 2.31 2.66
C ALA A 703 3.79 3.01 3.50
N GLU A 704 4.98 2.40 3.61
CA GLU A 704 6.11 2.92 4.38
C GLU A 704 6.85 4.03 3.63
N ILE A 705 7.12 3.82 2.33
CA ILE A 705 7.85 4.79 1.49
C ILE A 705 6.95 5.91 0.99
N LEU A 706 5.73 5.59 0.55
CA LEU A 706 4.73 6.57 0.13
C LEU A 706 3.75 6.84 1.28
N TYR A 707 2.54 6.33 1.21
CA TYR A 707 1.51 6.53 2.21
C TYR A 707 0.54 5.35 2.16
N ALA A 708 -0.17 5.15 3.27
CA ALA A 708 -1.18 4.10 3.34
C ALA A 708 -2.34 4.42 2.40
N ALA A 709 -2.57 3.56 1.40
CA ALA A 709 -3.61 3.69 0.40
C ALA A 709 -4.32 2.36 0.17
N SER A 710 -5.64 2.39 0.16
CA SER A 710 -6.52 1.24 -0.01
C SER A 710 -7.08 1.15 -1.43
N GLY A 711 -7.46 -0.05 -1.86
CA GLY A 711 -8.07 -0.29 -3.18
C GLY A 711 -7.11 -0.18 -4.36
N ALA A 712 -5.80 -0.33 -4.12
CA ALA A 712 -4.77 -0.29 -5.17
C ALA A 712 -4.67 -1.62 -5.94
N GLY A 713 -4.27 -1.54 -7.21
CA GLY A 713 -4.20 -2.69 -8.11
C GLY A 713 -3.11 -3.69 -7.72
N ASP A 714 -2.00 -3.22 -7.15
CA ASP A 714 -0.89 -4.05 -6.65
C ASP A 714 -1.30 -4.87 -5.41
N ASP A 715 -1.90 -4.23 -4.42
CA ASP A 715 -2.43 -4.91 -3.23
C ASP A 715 -3.49 -5.95 -3.62
N TRP A 716 -4.39 -5.61 -4.54
CA TRP A 716 -5.37 -6.55 -5.07
C TRP A 716 -4.74 -7.73 -5.82
N ALA A 717 -3.76 -7.47 -6.69
CA ALA A 717 -3.04 -8.48 -7.45
C ALA A 717 -2.32 -9.46 -6.50
N HIS A 718 -1.72 -8.94 -5.44
CA HIS A 718 -1.00 -9.77 -4.47
C HIS A 718 -1.95 -10.54 -3.55
N GLY A 719 -2.93 -9.87 -2.95
CA GLY A 719 -3.79 -10.44 -1.92
C GLY A 719 -4.97 -11.26 -2.44
N LYS A 720 -5.62 -10.81 -3.53
CA LYS A 720 -6.80 -11.49 -4.07
C LYS A 720 -6.49 -12.35 -5.27
N ALA A 721 -5.72 -11.84 -6.23
CA ALA A 721 -5.30 -12.63 -7.39
C ALA A 721 -4.15 -13.60 -7.07
N SER A 722 -3.57 -13.52 -5.86
CA SER A 722 -2.48 -14.40 -5.39
C SER A 722 -1.25 -14.40 -6.30
N ILE A 723 -0.95 -13.25 -6.92
CA ILE A 723 0.19 -13.12 -7.83
C ILE A 723 1.50 -13.04 -7.00
N PRO A 724 2.51 -13.90 -7.27
CA PRO A 724 3.68 -14.05 -6.40
C PRO A 724 4.68 -12.89 -6.40
N TYR A 725 4.78 -12.13 -7.49
CA TYR A 725 5.69 -10.99 -7.62
C TYR A 725 4.89 -9.78 -8.11
N VAL A 726 4.75 -8.78 -7.25
CA VAL A 726 3.92 -7.62 -7.54
C VAL A 726 4.70 -6.36 -7.20
N TYR A 727 4.76 -5.43 -8.15
CA TYR A 727 5.48 -4.17 -7.99
C TYR A 727 4.71 -2.99 -8.54
N THR A 728 4.91 -1.86 -7.88
CA THR A 728 4.51 -0.53 -8.34
C THR A 728 5.79 0.26 -8.59
N VAL A 729 6.02 0.71 -9.83
CA VAL A 729 7.24 1.42 -10.22
C VAL A 729 6.92 2.87 -10.51
N GLU A 730 7.43 3.79 -9.69
CA GLU A 730 7.34 5.23 -9.93
C GLU A 730 8.56 5.68 -10.72
N LEU A 731 8.33 6.04 -11.99
CA LEU A 731 9.37 6.41 -12.94
C LEU A 731 10.06 7.74 -12.59
N ARG A 732 11.01 8.14 -13.44
CA ARG A 732 11.67 9.44 -13.32
C ARG A 732 10.65 10.58 -13.31
N ASP A 733 10.95 11.67 -12.60
CA ASP A 733 12.15 11.96 -11.81
C ASP A 733 11.84 11.96 -10.30
N ARG A 734 12.68 12.62 -9.47
CA ARG A 734 12.37 12.82 -8.05
C ARG A 734 11.34 13.92 -7.80
N GLY A 735 10.73 14.45 -8.86
CA GLY A 735 9.78 15.55 -8.88
C GLY A 735 10.39 16.92 -9.24
N ASP A 736 11.49 16.97 -9.99
CA ASP A 736 11.95 18.23 -10.56
C ASP A 736 10.98 18.61 -11.67
N TYR A 737 10.65 17.74 -12.61
CA TYR A 737 9.61 17.94 -13.62
C TYR A 737 8.23 17.40 -13.21
N GLY A 738 8.17 16.52 -12.20
CA GLY A 738 6.92 15.94 -11.72
C GLY A 738 6.24 15.08 -12.80
N PHE A 739 4.97 15.39 -13.13
CA PHE A 739 4.23 14.70 -14.18
C PHE A 739 4.50 15.23 -15.62
N LEU A 740 5.37 16.24 -15.76
CA LEU A 740 5.70 16.95 -17.00
C LEU A 740 7.15 16.68 -17.45
N LEU A 741 7.60 15.42 -17.35
CA LEU A 741 8.96 15.02 -17.69
C LEU A 741 9.23 15.27 -19.19
N PRO A 742 10.33 15.97 -19.58
CA PRO A 742 10.56 16.34 -20.97
C PRO A 742 10.76 15.13 -21.91
N PRO A 743 10.37 15.24 -23.19
CA PRO A 743 10.43 14.11 -24.14
C PRO A 743 11.81 13.48 -24.33
N ASN A 744 12.88 14.26 -24.20
CA ASN A 744 14.25 13.75 -24.31
C ASN A 744 14.62 12.73 -23.21
N GLN A 745 13.86 12.66 -22.12
CA GLN A 745 14.04 11.68 -21.04
C GLN A 745 13.23 10.40 -21.24
N ILE A 746 12.37 10.31 -22.26
CA ILE A 746 11.59 9.10 -22.55
C ILE A 746 12.53 7.93 -22.82
N GLN A 747 13.50 8.13 -23.72
CA GLN A 747 14.46 7.08 -24.08
C GLN A 747 15.32 6.66 -22.88
N GLN A 748 15.84 7.61 -22.11
CA GLN A 748 16.65 7.29 -20.92
C GLN A 748 15.84 6.49 -19.88
N SER A 749 14.59 6.90 -19.62
CA SER A 749 13.69 6.16 -18.72
C SER A 749 13.37 4.77 -19.28
N GLY A 750 13.17 4.65 -20.59
CA GLY A 750 12.92 3.38 -21.27
C GLY A 750 14.09 2.40 -21.17
N GLU A 751 15.32 2.87 -21.41
CA GLU A 751 16.54 2.05 -21.35
C GLU A 751 16.81 1.51 -19.95
N GLU A 752 16.76 2.36 -18.93
CA GLU A 752 17.11 1.96 -17.56
C GLU A 752 16.05 1.02 -16.94
N ILE A 753 14.77 1.22 -17.28
CA ILE A 753 13.67 0.34 -16.83
C ILE A 753 13.70 -0.98 -17.58
N THR A 754 14.10 -0.98 -18.85
CA THR A 754 14.34 -2.22 -19.60
C THR A 754 15.44 -3.04 -18.93
N ASP A 755 16.57 -2.42 -18.57
CA ASP A 755 17.66 -3.12 -17.87
C ASP A 755 17.19 -3.68 -16.50
N ALA A 756 16.39 -2.92 -15.76
CA ALA A 756 15.78 -3.35 -14.49
C ALA A 756 14.85 -4.56 -14.67
N PHE A 757 13.92 -4.48 -15.63
CA PHE A 757 12.98 -5.56 -15.96
C PHE A 757 13.70 -6.82 -16.40
N MET A 758 14.67 -6.70 -17.31
CA MET A 758 15.46 -7.83 -17.81
C MET A 758 16.18 -8.56 -16.66
N ALA A 759 16.87 -7.80 -15.79
CA ALA A 759 17.59 -8.38 -14.65
C ALA A 759 16.64 -9.07 -13.65
N MET A 760 15.51 -8.43 -13.34
CA MET A 760 14.52 -8.96 -12.41
C MET A 760 13.89 -10.25 -12.93
N PHE A 761 13.40 -10.27 -14.18
CA PHE A 761 12.72 -11.41 -14.76
C PHE A 761 13.64 -12.63 -14.90
N LEU A 762 14.90 -12.41 -15.27
CA LEU A 762 15.90 -13.47 -15.30
C LEU A 762 16.18 -14.05 -13.90
N ALA A 763 16.06 -13.25 -12.85
CA ALA A 763 16.30 -13.68 -11.48
C ALA A 763 15.12 -14.46 -10.86
N ILE A 764 13.89 -14.27 -11.34
CA ILE A 764 12.65 -14.77 -10.69
C ILE A 764 12.59 -16.29 -10.49
N LYS A 765 13.33 -17.06 -11.29
CA LYS A 765 13.35 -18.53 -11.21
C LYS A 765 14.34 -19.09 -10.17
N TRP A 766 15.48 -18.42 -9.97
CA TRP A 766 16.64 -19.06 -9.35
C TRP A 766 16.57 -19.15 -7.82
N LEU A 767 15.93 -18.21 -7.13
CA LEU A 767 16.07 -18.09 -5.66
C LEU A 767 15.41 -19.23 -4.87
N ARG A 768 14.26 -19.74 -5.31
CA ARG A 768 13.56 -20.86 -4.62
C ARG A 768 14.35 -22.15 -4.78
N SER A 769 14.73 -22.46 -6.01
CA SER A 769 15.53 -23.65 -6.34
C SER A 769 16.91 -23.57 -5.69
N PHE A 770 17.53 -22.39 -5.66
CA PHE A 770 18.80 -22.17 -4.94
C PHE A 770 18.68 -22.48 -3.45
N SER A 771 17.68 -21.94 -2.76
CA SER A 771 17.49 -22.22 -1.32
C SER A 771 17.21 -23.70 -1.03
N GLN A 772 16.42 -24.36 -1.88
CA GLN A 772 16.16 -25.79 -1.77
C GLN A 772 17.40 -26.64 -2.04
N SER A 773 18.25 -26.23 -2.99
CA SER A 773 19.52 -26.88 -3.29
C SER A 773 20.56 -26.66 -2.17
N MET A 774 20.53 -25.53 -1.47
CA MET A 774 21.43 -25.27 -0.34
C MET A 774 21.22 -26.23 0.84
N TYR A 775 19.99 -26.70 1.06
CA TYR A 775 19.72 -27.80 2.01
C TYR A 775 20.44 -29.09 1.61
N GLN A 776 20.37 -29.47 0.33
CA GLN A 776 21.04 -30.67 -0.21
C GLN A 776 22.57 -30.49 -0.23
N LEU A 777 23.07 -29.26 -0.37
CA LEU A 777 24.49 -28.95 -0.28
C LEU A 777 25.01 -29.10 1.15
N GLY A 778 24.23 -28.69 2.16
CA GLY A 778 24.53 -28.97 3.57
C GLY A 778 24.70 -30.47 3.85
N TYR A 779 23.85 -31.29 3.22
CA TYR A 779 23.94 -32.76 3.24
C TYR A 779 25.29 -33.28 2.71
N VAL A 780 25.79 -32.71 1.61
CA VAL A 780 27.10 -33.08 1.02
C VAL A 780 28.24 -32.77 1.98
N PHE A 781 28.26 -31.56 2.56
CA PHE A 781 29.28 -31.17 3.54
C PHE A 781 29.26 -32.07 4.78
N SER A 782 28.06 -32.43 5.26
CA SER A 782 27.90 -33.35 6.38
C SER A 782 28.45 -34.75 6.07
N GLY A 783 28.19 -35.27 4.87
CA GLY A 783 28.74 -36.55 4.41
C GLY A 783 30.26 -36.61 4.39
N ILE A 784 30.95 -35.47 4.35
CA ILE A 784 32.42 -35.38 4.45
C ILE A 784 32.84 -35.21 5.91
N ILE A 785 32.31 -34.17 6.58
CA ILE A 785 32.76 -33.74 7.91
C ILE A 785 32.26 -34.69 9.00
N ILE A 786 30.95 -34.94 9.07
CA ILE A 786 30.36 -35.81 10.10
C ILE A 786 30.79 -37.26 9.90
N ALA A 787 30.94 -37.72 8.65
CA ALA A 787 31.45 -39.07 8.39
C ALA A 787 32.87 -39.26 8.94
N TRP A 788 33.75 -38.28 8.72
CA TRP A 788 35.10 -38.30 9.29
C TRP A 788 35.07 -38.28 10.83
N ILE A 789 34.28 -37.40 11.45
CA ILE A 789 34.12 -37.36 12.92
C ILE A 789 33.60 -38.70 13.45
N SER A 790 32.60 -39.28 12.77
CA SER A 790 31.99 -40.57 13.13
C SER A 790 33.00 -41.71 13.12
N ASP A 791 33.93 -41.72 12.17
CA ASP A 791 34.96 -42.75 12.07
C ASP A 791 36.04 -42.60 13.15
N GLN A 792 36.45 -41.36 13.47
CA GLN A 792 37.51 -41.09 14.45
C GLN A 792 37.04 -41.14 15.91
N TYR A 793 35.88 -40.57 16.20
CA TYR A 793 35.42 -40.33 17.57
C TYR A 793 34.23 -41.20 18.00
N GLY A 794 33.63 -41.95 17.07
CA GLY A 794 32.52 -42.86 17.33
C GLY A 794 31.16 -42.31 16.85
N ARG A 795 30.18 -43.21 16.73
CA ARG A 795 28.87 -42.90 16.11
C ARG A 795 28.03 -42.01 17.02
N LYS A 796 28.07 -42.23 18.34
CA LYS A 796 27.27 -41.49 19.31
C LYS A 796 27.68 -40.01 19.35
N PHE A 797 28.98 -39.73 19.34
CA PHE A 797 29.49 -38.36 19.39
C PHE A 797 29.16 -37.58 18.11
N ALA A 798 29.37 -38.20 16.95
CA ALA A 798 28.98 -37.59 15.67
C ALA A 798 27.46 -37.32 15.57
N LEU A 799 26.63 -38.22 16.12
CA LEU A 799 25.18 -38.02 16.21
C LEU A 799 24.81 -36.82 17.09
N GLN A 800 25.48 -36.62 18.24
CA GLN A 800 25.26 -35.48 19.12
C GLN A 800 25.55 -34.14 18.43
N ILE A 801 26.69 -34.05 17.73
CA ILE A 801 27.06 -32.86 16.95
C ILE A 801 26.01 -32.60 15.87
N SER A 802 25.59 -33.64 15.16
CA SER A 802 24.61 -33.51 14.07
C SER A 802 23.26 -32.98 14.57
N ILE A 803 22.76 -33.51 15.69
CA ILE A 803 21.52 -33.03 16.33
C ILE A 803 21.66 -31.56 16.77
N ALA A 804 22.82 -31.15 17.30
CA ALA A 804 23.04 -29.76 17.68
C ALA A 804 22.96 -28.81 16.47
N PHE A 805 23.56 -29.17 15.34
CA PHE A 805 23.44 -28.40 14.10
C PHE A 805 22.01 -28.41 13.54
N GLU A 806 21.29 -29.52 13.65
CA GLU A 806 19.89 -29.62 13.21
C GLU A 806 18.98 -28.70 14.04
N LEU A 807 19.13 -28.68 15.36
CA LEU A 807 18.41 -27.77 16.26
C LEU A 807 18.77 -26.31 16.00
N LEU A 808 20.06 -26.01 15.80
CA LEU A 808 20.50 -24.66 15.43
C LEU A 808 19.88 -24.20 14.10
N GLY A 809 19.92 -25.05 13.07
CA GLY A 809 19.31 -24.75 11.78
C GLY A 809 17.80 -24.55 11.88
N GLY A 810 17.11 -25.38 12.68
CA GLY A 810 15.68 -25.25 12.97
C GLY A 810 15.33 -23.93 13.65
N LEU A 811 16.08 -23.54 14.69
CA LEU A 811 15.92 -22.27 15.40
C LEU A 811 16.20 -21.07 14.49
N LEU A 812 17.26 -21.12 13.68
CA LEU A 812 17.59 -20.06 12.73
C LEU A 812 16.51 -19.91 11.64
N LEU A 813 15.86 -21.00 11.21
CA LEU A 813 14.72 -20.94 10.28
C LEU A 813 13.47 -20.31 10.91
N ILE A 814 13.23 -20.56 12.20
CA ILE A 814 12.13 -19.94 12.94
C ILE A 814 12.35 -18.43 13.08
N LEU A 815 13.61 -18.02 13.29
CA LEU A 815 14.00 -16.64 13.52
C LEU A 815 14.39 -15.89 12.23
N SER A 816 14.34 -16.52 11.05
CA SER A 816 14.88 -15.92 9.83
C SER A 816 14.01 -14.76 9.31
N PRO A 817 14.54 -13.52 9.23
CA PRO A 817 13.86 -12.37 8.66
C PRO A 817 14.42 -11.96 7.28
N SER A 818 15.35 -12.76 6.72
CA SER A 818 15.86 -12.57 5.36
C SER A 818 16.07 -13.91 4.64
N ILE A 819 15.94 -13.89 3.31
CA ILE A 819 16.10 -15.08 2.48
C ILE A 819 17.54 -15.61 2.52
N HIS A 820 18.50 -14.74 2.81
CA HIS A 820 19.90 -15.09 3.02
C HIS A 820 20.09 -15.88 4.31
N LEU A 821 19.52 -15.41 5.43
CA LEU A 821 19.55 -16.16 6.68
C LEU A 821 18.75 -17.46 6.58
N TYR A 822 17.59 -17.43 5.92
CA TYR A 822 16.81 -18.64 5.63
C TYR A 822 17.61 -19.66 4.82
N THR A 823 18.32 -19.21 3.79
CA THR A 823 19.14 -20.09 2.93
C THR A 823 20.35 -20.65 3.68
N LEU A 824 21.01 -19.83 4.51
CA LEU A 824 22.07 -20.29 5.40
C LEU A 824 21.54 -21.31 6.44
N ALA A 825 20.39 -21.02 7.04
CA ALA A 825 19.73 -21.90 7.99
C ALA A 825 19.30 -23.23 7.35
N ARG A 826 18.84 -23.22 6.09
CA ARG A 826 18.60 -24.43 5.29
C ARG A 826 19.87 -25.25 5.09
N LEU A 827 21.01 -24.63 4.80
CA LEU A 827 22.30 -25.34 4.70
C LEU A 827 22.68 -25.98 6.04
N ILE A 828 22.56 -25.26 7.15
CA ILE A 828 22.89 -25.75 8.49
C ILE A 828 21.95 -26.89 8.90
N LEU A 829 20.65 -26.73 8.67
CA LEU A 829 19.65 -27.77 8.93
C LEU A 829 19.95 -29.03 8.12
N GLY A 830 20.23 -28.89 6.81
CA GLY A 830 20.61 -30.01 5.96
C GLY A 830 21.90 -30.70 6.40
N PHE A 831 22.87 -29.93 6.91
CA PHE A 831 24.10 -30.48 7.49
C PHE A 831 23.81 -31.37 8.71
N GLY A 832 22.97 -30.88 9.63
CA GLY A 832 22.57 -31.63 10.83
C GLY A 832 21.75 -32.88 10.52
N ASP A 833 20.69 -32.73 9.70
CA ASP A 833 19.76 -33.81 9.36
C ASP A 833 20.47 -34.99 8.65
N SER A 834 21.37 -34.69 7.71
CA SER A 834 22.21 -35.70 7.04
C SER A 834 23.07 -36.48 8.03
N GLY A 835 23.76 -35.75 8.91
CA GLY A 835 24.67 -36.34 9.88
C GLY A 835 23.91 -37.24 10.85
N ARG A 836 22.74 -36.79 11.31
CA ARG A 836 21.84 -37.56 12.16
C ARG A 836 21.40 -38.85 11.48
N GLY A 837 20.85 -38.75 10.27
CA GLY A 837 20.35 -39.90 9.51
C GLY A 837 21.43 -40.95 9.25
N MET A 838 22.62 -40.52 8.81
CA MET A 838 23.72 -41.43 8.48
C MET A 838 24.32 -42.10 9.73
N CYS A 839 24.51 -41.37 10.83
CA CYS A 839 25.01 -41.94 12.08
C CYS A 839 24.02 -42.93 12.68
N LEU A 840 22.72 -42.63 12.67
CA LEU A 840 21.67 -43.52 13.20
C LEU A 840 21.56 -44.79 12.37
N TYR A 841 21.55 -44.68 11.03
CA TYR A 841 21.54 -45.82 10.13
C TYR A 841 22.71 -46.78 10.40
N MET A 842 23.89 -46.22 10.65
CA MET A 842 25.12 -47.01 10.85
C MET A 842 25.19 -47.64 12.23
N LEU A 843 24.71 -46.93 13.26
CA LEU A 843 24.54 -47.49 14.59
C LEU A 843 23.63 -48.73 14.55
N LEU A 844 22.52 -48.68 13.81
CA LEU A 844 21.60 -49.81 13.63
C LEU A 844 22.25 -50.97 12.86
N MET A 845 22.93 -50.67 11.75
CA MET A 845 23.65 -51.66 10.95
C MET A 845 24.76 -52.39 11.74
N GLU A 846 25.45 -51.65 12.61
CA GLU A 846 26.56 -52.16 13.40
C GLU A 846 26.10 -52.94 14.65
N THR A 847 24.91 -52.65 15.18
CA THR A 847 24.32 -53.36 16.34
C THR A 847 23.55 -54.63 15.95
N VAL A 848 23.06 -54.72 14.70
CA VAL A 848 22.25 -55.85 14.23
C VAL A 848 23.05 -56.84 13.37
N GLY A 849 22.75 -58.13 13.49
CA GLY A 849 23.35 -59.21 12.68
C GLY A 849 22.91 -59.15 11.21
N THR A 850 23.78 -59.61 10.30
CA THR A 850 23.59 -59.53 8.83
C THR A 850 22.22 -60.01 8.34
N ARG A 851 21.71 -61.11 8.91
CA ARG A 851 20.43 -61.73 8.54
C ARG A 851 19.19 -60.86 8.85
N ARG A 852 19.25 -59.98 9.85
CA ARG A 852 18.12 -59.18 10.35
C ARG A 852 18.23 -57.69 10.00
N ARG A 853 19.29 -57.28 9.32
CA ARG A 853 19.53 -55.87 8.95
C ARG A 853 18.39 -55.29 8.12
N SER A 854 17.94 -56.04 7.09
CA SER A 854 16.85 -55.61 6.22
C SER A 854 15.57 -55.35 7.02
N ASP A 855 15.22 -56.24 7.96
CA ASP A 855 14.01 -56.11 8.78
C ASP A 855 14.04 -54.84 9.64
N VAL A 856 15.15 -54.58 10.34
CA VAL A 856 15.27 -53.45 11.27
C VAL A 856 15.30 -52.11 10.53
N ILE A 857 16.05 -52.03 9.43
CA ILE A 857 16.16 -50.79 8.65
C ILE A 857 14.83 -50.44 7.99
N MET A 858 14.12 -51.44 7.44
CA MET A 858 12.79 -51.19 6.89
C MET A 858 11.78 -50.79 7.97
N GLY A 859 11.92 -51.29 9.20
CA GLY A 859 11.17 -50.81 10.35
C GLY A 859 11.37 -49.31 10.61
N CYS A 860 12.59 -48.80 10.50
CA CYS A 860 12.88 -47.38 10.68
C CYS A 860 12.24 -46.50 9.60
N ASN A 861 12.08 -47.00 8.37
CA ASN A 861 11.45 -46.26 7.28
C ASN A 861 9.95 -45.98 7.53
N PHE A 862 9.27 -46.74 8.38
CA PHE A 862 7.89 -46.41 8.76
C PHE A 862 7.79 -45.06 9.47
N GLY A 863 8.78 -44.69 10.30
CA GLY A 863 8.80 -43.38 10.94
C GLY A 863 8.90 -42.23 9.92
N TRP A 864 9.69 -42.43 8.85
CA TRP A 864 9.77 -41.49 7.73
C TRP A 864 8.41 -41.35 7.05
N ILE A 865 7.76 -42.46 6.71
CA ILE A 865 6.45 -42.47 6.03
C ILE A 865 5.38 -41.76 6.88
N VAL A 866 5.33 -42.05 8.19
CA VAL A 866 4.39 -41.40 9.11
C VAL A 866 4.62 -39.89 9.13
N GLY A 867 5.87 -39.45 9.27
CA GLY A 867 6.20 -38.02 9.21
C GLY A 867 5.81 -37.39 7.86
N TYR A 868 6.03 -38.11 6.76
CA TYR A 868 5.76 -37.65 5.41
C TYR A 868 4.25 -37.51 5.12
N LEU A 869 3.42 -38.37 5.70
CA LEU A 869 1.95 -38.31 5.65
C LEU A 869 1.36 -37.26 6.60
N LEU A 870 1.97 -37.05 7.77
CA LEU A 870 1.52 -36.03 8.73
C LEU A 870 1.87 -34.62 8.27
N LEU A 871 2.99 -34.42 7.57
CA LEU A 871 3.44 -33.10 7.11
C LEU A 871 2.38 -32.32 6.31
N PRO A 872 1.75 -32.87 5.25
CA PRO A 872 0.72 -32.13 4.50
C PRO A 872 -0.51 -31.83 5.37
N ILE A 873 -0.87 -32.69 6.33
CA ILE A 873 -1.99 -32.47 7.25
C ILE A 873 -1.68 -31.31 8.19
N ILE A 874 -0.50 -31.33 8.83
CA ILE A 874 -0.04 -30.27 9.74
C ILE A 874 0.08 -28.94 8.99
N ALA A 875 0.65 -28.96 7.79
CA ALA A 875 0.78 -27.78 6.94
C ALA A 875 -0.59 -27.23 6.50
N TYR A 876 -1.54 -28.10 6.20
CA TYR A 876 -2.91 -27.73 5.84
C TYR A 876 -3.70 -27.15 7.02
N ILE A 877 -3.42 -27.55 8.26
CA ILE A 877 -4.12 -26.99 9.43
C ILE A 877 -3.50 -25.64 9.82
N LEU A 878 -2.18 -25.56 9.94
CA LEU A 878 -1.50 -24.43 10.56
C LEU A 878 -1.30 -23.23 9.63
N HIS A 879 -1.29 -23.44 8.29
CA HIS A 879 -1.10 -22.41 7.26
C HIS A 879 0.10 -21.46 7.48
N ASN A 880 1.03 -21.80 8.37
CA ASN A 880 2.15 -20.96 8.77
C ASN A 880 3.42 -21.82 8.92
N TYR A 881 4.43 -21.55 8.10
CA TYR A 881 5.66 -22.34 8.07
C TYR A 881 6.46 -22.26 9.38
N VAL A 882 6.37 -21.14 10.11
CA VAL A 882 7.07 -20.96 11.40
C VAL A 882 6.51 -21.95 12.42
N LEU A 883 5.19 -22.10 12.49
CA LEU A 883 4.54 -23.06 13.38
C LEU A 883 4.84 -24.51 12.98
N VAL A 884 4.87 -24.80 11.67
CA VAL A 884 5.27 -26.13 11.16
C VAL A 884 6.72 -26.45 11.53
N GLN A 885 7.64 -25.51 11.34
CA GLN A 885 9.06 -25.69 11.68
C GLN A 885 9.27 -25.77 13.19
N LEU A 886 8.51 -25.00 13.98
CA LEU A 886 8.53 -25.04 15.44
C LEU A 886 8.15 -26.43 15.96
N LEU A 887 7.06 -27.02 15.45
CA LEU A 887 6.65 -28.37 15.84
C LEU A 887 7.72 -29.41 15.51
N ALA A 888 8.33 -29.34 14.32
CA ALA A 888 9.42 -30.25 13.94
C ALA A 888 10.64 -30.10 14.88
N THR A 889 11.01 -28.85 15.21
CA THR A 889 12.17 -28.54 16.06
C THR A 889 11.92 -28.94 17.52
N MET A 890 10.70 -28.73 18.02
CA MET A 890 10.28 -29.20 19.34
C MET A 890 10.30 -30.71 19.43
N GLY A 891 9.78 -31.43 18.42
CA GLY A 891 9.83 -32.89 18.37
C GLY A 891 11.27 -33.42 18.43
N MET A 892 12.18 -32.79 17.69
CA MET A 892 13.61 -33.13 17.73
C MET A 892 14.26 -32.82 19.08
N THR A 893 13.87 -31.71 19.72
CA THR A 893 14.38 -31.34 21.05
C THR A 893 13.96 -32.35 22.11
N VAL A 894 12.69 -32.75 22.12
CA VAL A 894 12.15 -33.79 23.01
C VAL A 894 12.91 -35.10 22.80
N MET A 895 13.10 -35.52 21.55
CA MET A 895 13.87 -36.72 21.25
C MET A 895 15.32 -36.61 21.75
N ALA A 896 15.99 -35.47 21.52
CA ALA A 896 17.37 -35.25 21.93
C ALA A 896 17.54 -35.30 23.46
N VAL A 897 16.62 -34.71 24.22
CA VAL A 897 16.69 -34.68 25.69
C VAL A 897 16.41 -36.06 26.29
N PHE A 898 15.37 -36.75 25.82
CA PHE A 898 14.92 -37.99 26.46
C PHE A 898 15.59 -39.26 25.94
N TRP A 899 16.06 -39.31 24.69
CA TRP A 899 16.57 -40.55 24.08
C TRP A 899 18.10 -40.60 23.95
N LEU A 900 18.73 -39.46 23.63
CA LEU A 900 20.17 -39.41 23.35
C LEU A 900 21.08 -39.86 24.51
N PRO A 901 20.76 -39.58 25.79
CA PRO A 901 21.58 -40.07 26.92
C PRO A 901 21.67 -41.59 26.97
N TYR A 902 20.57 -42.28 26.67
CA TYR A 902 20.44 -43.73 26.80
C TYR A 902 20.97 -44.51 25.59
N LEU A 903 21.30 -43.83 24.49
CA LEU A 903 21.80 -44.47 23.28
C LEU A 903 23.20 -45.07 23.50
N PRO A 904 23.41 -46.38 23.25
CA PRO A 904 24.73 -47.00 23.34
C PRO A 904 25.60 -46.64 22.14
N GLU A 905 26.92 -46.73 22.30
CA GLU A 905 27.88 -46.65 21.18
C GLU A 905 27.93 -47.98 20.41
N SER A 906 28.36 -47.94 19.14
CA SER A 906 28.51 -49.13 18.31
C SER A 906 29.50 -50.15 18.91
N PRO A 907 29.05 -51.39 19.19
CA PRO A 907 29.94 -52.45 19.66
C PRO A 907 31.04 -52.82 18.65
N ARG A 908 30.73 -52.75 17.34
CA ARG A 908 31.70 -53.10 16.29
C ARG A 908 32.79 -52.04 16.14
N TRP A 909 32.44 -50.76 16.26
CA TRP A 909 33.43 -49.68 16.25
C TRP A 909 34.32 -49.72 17.48
N LEU A 910 33.77 -50.04 18.66
CA LEU A 910 34.55 -50.21 19.89
C LEU A 910 35.56 -51.35 19.78
N ILE A 911 35.17 -52.50 19.21
CA ILE A 911 36.08 -53.63 18.96
C ILE A 911 37.16 -53.25 17.95
N ALA A 912 36.80 -52.55 16.86
CA ALA A 912 37.76 -52.13 15.84
C ALA A 912 38.80 -51.11 16.33
N ASN A 913 38.49 -50.36 17.40
CA ASN A 913 39.39 -49.41 18.06
C ASN A 913 39.92 -49.94 19.41
N GLU A 914 39.95 -51.25 19.60
CA GLU A 914 40.57 -51.94 20.74
C GLU A 914 39.95 -51.61 22.13
N LYS A 915 38.72 -51.07 22.16
CA LYS A 915 37.97 -50.73 23.38
C LYS A 915 37.09 -51.90 23.86
N TYR A 916 37.71 -53.05 24.14
CA TYR A 916 37.03 -54.32 24.39
C TYR A 916 36.10 -54.31 25.63
N GLU A 917 36.53 -53.71 26.75
CA GLU A 917 35.73 -53.68 27.99
C GLU A 917 34.42 -52.91 27.82
N ARG A 918 34.48 -51.77 27.13
CA ARG A 918 33.30 -50.96 26.84
C ARG A 918 32.35 -51.71 25.88
N ALA A 919 32.89 -52.40 24.88
CA ALA A 919 32.10 -53.25 23.98
C ALA A 919 31.42 -54.42 24.73
N LYS A 920 32.15 -55.07 25.66
CA LYS A 920 31.64 -56.16 26.51
C LYS A 920 30.43 -55.68 27.32
N SER A 921 30.54 -54.53 27.98
CA SER A 921 29.45 -53.97 28.80
C SER A 921 28.15 -53.72 28.02
N ILE A 922 28.24 -53.25 26.77
CA ILE A 922 27.08 -52.96 25.93
C ILE A 922 26.44 -54.27 25.45
N LEU A 923 27.24 -55.22 24.99
CA LEU A 923 26.73 -56.50 24.51
C LEU A 923 26.17 -57.37 25.64
N GLN A 924 26.78 -57.35 26.83
CA GLN A 924 26.23 -58.02 28.02
C GLN A 924 24.85 -57.45 28.40
N LYS A 925 24.67 -56.12 28.37
CA LYS A 925 23.36 -55.50 28.60
C LYS A 925 22.31 -55.95 27.57
N ALA A 926 22.71 -56.07 26.30
CA ALA A 926 21.82 -56.59 25.25
C ALA A 926 21.49 -58.08 25.45
N CYS A 927 22.48 -58.92 25.78
CA CYS A 927 22.29 -60.34 26.03
C CYS A 927 21.45 -60.63 27.29
N LYS A 928 21.58 -59.81 28.34
CA LYS A 928 20.72 -59.86 29.54
C LYS A 928 19.26 -59.59 29.19
N ARG A 929 18.98 -58.61 28.32
CA ARG A 929 17.61 -58.31 27.85
C ARG A 929 17.05 -59.39 26.91
N ASN A 930 17.92 -60.11 26.20
CA ASN A 930 17.53 -61.17 25.26
C ASN A 930 17.57 -62.58 25.87
N ASN A 931 17.79 -62.74 27.19
CA ASN A 931 17.93 -64.03 27.88
C ASN A 931 18.98 -64.98 27.26
N ARG A 932 20.13 -64.45 26.79
CA ARG A 932 21.22 -65.23 26.16
C ARG A 932 22.59 -64.93 26.76
N VAL A 933 22.68 -64.94 28.08
CA VAL A 933 23.91 -64.53 28.81
C VAL A 933 24.98 -65.64 28.78
N GLU A 934 24.59 -66.91 28.85
CA GLU A 934 25.54 -68.04 28.88
C GLU A 934 26.26 -68.26 27.54
N GLU A 935 25.57 -68.11 26.41
CA GLU A 935 26.17 -68.15 25.06
C GLU A 935 27.18 -67.01 24.81
N PHE A 936 27.07 -65.91 25.57
CA PHE A 936 27.81 -64.69 25.30
C PHE A 936 29.25 -64.75 25.81
N GLU A 937 29.49 -65.18 27.05
CA GLU A 937 30.84 -65.19 27.63
C GLU A 937 31.78 -66.11 26.82
N TYR A 938 31.33 -67.29 26.42
CA TYR A 938 32.12 -68.20 25.57
C TYR A 938 32.45 -67.61 24.18
N LYS A 939 31.45 -67.04 23.49
CA LYS A 939 31.64 -66.46 22.14
C LYS A 939 32.48 -65.18 22.17
N PHE A 940 32.35 -64.36 23.21
CA PHE A 940 33.11 -63.12 23.35
C PHE A 940 34.58 -63.39 23.67
N GLU A 941 34.88 -64.34 24.54
CA GLU A 941 36.26 -64.73 24.86
C GLU A 941 36.94 -65.41 23.65
N SER A 942 36.21 -66.21 22.88
CA SER A 942 36.68 -66.76 21.59
C SER A 942 37.03 -65.67 20.57
N LEU A 943 36.22 -64.61 20.49
CA LEU A 943 36.47 -63.44 19.61
C LEU A 943 37.68 -62.62 20.07
N LYS A 944 37.80 -62.37 21.38
CA LYS A 944 38.95 -61.70 21.99
C LYS A 944 40.23 -62.50 21.72
N ASN A 945 40.23 -63.81 21.94
CA ASN A 945 41.36 -64.69 21.69
C ASN A 945 41.75 -64.78 20.20
N LYS A 946 40.80 -64.76 19.27
CA LYS A 946 41.09 -64.66 17.82
C LYS A 946 41.74 -63.32 17.46
N ALA A 947 41.25 -62.21 18.00
CA ALA A 947 41.82 -60.89 17.77
C ALA A 947 43.21 -60.73 18.41
N THR A 948 43.42 -61.29 19.61
CA THR A 948 44.71 -61.25 20.31
C THR A 948 45.75 -62.18 19.67
N LYS A 949 45.37 -63.37 19.18
CA LYS A 949 46.28 -64.27 18.44
C LYS A 949 46.86 -63.63 17.18
N LEU A 950 46.06 -62.87 16.44
CA LEU A 950 46.50 -62.10 15.26
C LEU A 950 47.54 -61.01 15.59
N ILE A 951 47.59 -60.55 16.85
CA ILE A 951 48.51 -59.50 17.31
C ILE A 951 49.78 -60.12 17.93
N THR A 952 49.72 -61.35 18.46
CA THR A 952 50.88 -62.01 19.12
C THR A 952 51.77 -62.81 18.19
N THR A 953 51.27 -63.35 17.07
CA THR A 953 52.12 -64.00 16.05
C THR A 953 52.66 -62.98 15.04
N GLY A 954 53.63 -62.18 15.48
CA GLY A 954 54.30 -61.17 14.67
C GLY A 954 55.48 -61.66 13.81
N LYS A 955 55.81 -62.96 13.75
CA LYS A 955 56.89 -63.49 12.88
C LYS A 955 56.61 -64.93 12.42
N THR A 956 56.96 -65.20 11.15
CA THR A 956 56.92 -66.48 10.40
C THR A 956 55.57 -66.96 9.85
N VAL A 957 55.03 -66.21 8.88
CA VAL A 957 54.24 -66.79 7.76
C VAL A 957 54.79 -66.20 6.47
N GLU A 958 56.06 -66.47 6.17
CA GLU A 958 56.68 -66.11 4.89
C GLU A 958 56.61 -67.25 3.86
N GLU A 959 56.14 -68.45 4.22
CA GLU A 959 56.25 -69.61 3.31
C GLU A 959 54.94 -70.39 3.04
N HIS A 960 53.80 -70.04 3.64
CA HIS A 960 52.56 -70.83 3.44
C HIS A 960 51.28 -70.13 2.96
N GLU A 961 51.28 -68.82 2.71
CA GLU A 961 50.14 -68.15 2.04
C GLU A 961 50.52 -67.51 0.68
N GLN A 962 51.59 -68.00 0.06
CA GLN A 962 52.01 -67.61 -1.29
C GLN A 962 51.09 -68.15 -2.42
N GLN A 963 49.93 -68.74 -2.08
CA GLN A 963 48.97 -69.24 -3.07
C GLN A 963 47.49 -68.90 -2.80
N GLN A 964 47.14 -68.12 -1.77
CA GLN A 964 45.75 -67.67 -1.58
C GLN A 964 45.64 -66.23 -1.03
N SER A 965 45.56 -65.27 -1.97
CA SER A 965 44.76 -64.03 -1.91
C SER A 965 45.36 -62.76 -1.26
N ASP A 966 46.25 -62.11 -2.02
CA ASP A 966 46.51 -60.67 -2.29
C ASP A 966 45.51 -59.52 -1.87
N GLY A 967 44.64 -59.67 -0.86
CA GLY A 967 43.48 -58.78 -0.69
C GLY A 967 43.49 -57.72 0.42
N GLU A 968 44.29 -57.85 1.49
CA GLU A 968 43.97 -57.17 2.77
C GLU A 968 45.11 -56.38 3.46
N LYS A 969 46.17 -55.95 2.75
CA LYS A 969 47.13 -54.99 3.32
C LYS A 969 46.64 -53.53 3.19
N PHE A 970 46.35 -52.90 4.33
CA PHE A 970 46.13 -51.46 4.56
C PHE A 970 45.33 -50.70 3.48
N MET A 971 44.03 -51.00 3.37
CA MET A 971 43.10 -50.18 2.59
C MET A 971 42.87 -48.80 3.25
N THR A 972 43.49 -47.77 2.70
CA THR A 972 43.18 -46.34 2.95
C THR A 972 42.05 -45.86 2.03
N LEU A 973 41.45 -44.70 2.29
CA LEU A 973 40.47 -44.06 1.38
C LEU A 973 40.95 -43.99 -0.09
N TRP A 974 42.27 -43.81 -0.29
CA TRP A 974 42.91 -43.82 -1.61
C TRP A 974 42.78 -45.17 -2.35
N SER A 975 42.72 -46.30 -1.64
CA SER A 975 42.54 -47.62 -2.24
C SER A 975 41.20 -47.78 -2.98
N MET A 976 40.19 -46.96 -2.65
CA MET A 976 38.89 -46.95 -3.34
C MET A 976 38.99 -46.45 -4.78
N VAL A 977 39.97 -45.60 -5.08
CA VAL A 977 40.15 -44.96 -6.39
C VAL A 977 41.31 -45.57 -7.18
N THR A 978 42.32 -46.12 -6.52
CA THR A 978 43.50 -46.72 -7.19
C THR A 978 43.32 -48.18 -7.57
N HIS A 979 42.56 -48.96 -6.81
CA HIS A 979 42.38 -50.39 -7.08
C HIS A 979 41.24 -50.62 -8.08
N LYS A 980 41.55 -51.11 -9.28
CA LYS A 980 40.63 -51.23 -10.44
C LYS A 980 39.25 -51.81 -10.09
N LYS A 981 39.22 -52.90 -9.31
CA LYS A 981 37.96 -53.56 -8.88
C LYS A 981 37.11 -52.66 -7.98
N TYR A 982 37.70 -52.05 -6.95
CA TYR A 982 36.98 -51.22 -5.99
C TYR A 982 36.60 -49.86 -6.59
N CYS A 983 37.43 -49.32 -7.47
CA CYS A 983 37.14 -48.11 -8.24
C CYS A 983 35.92 -48.31 -9.14
N MET A 984 35.89 -49.40 -9.92
CA MET A 984 34.74 -49.70 -10.78
C MET A 984 33.45 -49.93 -9.98
N MET A 985 33.52 -50.65 -8.85
CA MET A 985 32.38 -50.83 -7.95
C MET A 985 31.88 -49.50 -7.37
N THR A 986 32.81 -48.63 -6.94
CA THR A 986 32.50 -47.31 -6.38
C THR A 986 31.85 -46.41 -7.42
N LEU A 987 32.37 -46.37 -8.65
CA LEU A 987 31.80 -45.58 -9.75
C LEU A 987 30.38 -46.03 -10.12
N ILE A 988 30.13 -47.34 -10.20
CA ILE A 988 28.79 -47.89 -10.47
C ILE A 988 27.81 -47.48 -9.37
N LEU A 989 28.23 -47.58 -8.11
CA LEU A 989 27.40 -47.17 -6.98
C LEU A 989 27.19 -45.65 -6.99
N TRP A 990 28.21 -44.83 -7.23
CA TRP A 990 28.06 -43.38 -7.33
C TRP A 990 27.05 -42.98 -8.40
N PHE A 991 27.15 -43.56 -9.61
CA PHE A 991 26.19 -43.28 -10.67
C PHE A 991 24.77 -43.73 -10.29
N SER A 992 24.62 -44.93 -9.73
CA SER A 992 23.32 -45.45 -9.31
C SER A 992 22.67 -44.60 -8.21
N PHE A 993 23.44 -44.18 -7.21
CA PHE A 993 22.99 -43.27 -6.16
C PHE A 993 22.65 -41.89 -6.74
N PHE A 994 23.47 -41.35 -7.64
CA PHE A 994 23.22 -40.07 -8.31
C PHE A 994 21.88 -40.07 -9.03
N VAL A 995 21.65 -41.06 -9.91
CA VAL A 995 20.41 -41.19 -10.68
C VAL A 995 19.21 -41.36 -9.75
N ASN A 996 19.33 -42.22 -8.73
CA ASN A 996 18.24 -42.49 -7.81
C ASN A 996 17.88 -41.25 -6.97
N GLY A 997 18.88 -40.52 -6.47
CA GLY A 997 18.69 -39.27 -5.73
C GLY A 997 18.12 -38.16 -6.61
N PHE A 998 18.62 -38.03 -7.84
CA PHE A 998 18.12 -37.08 -8.82
C PHE A 998 16.64 -37.30 -9.13
N ILE A 999 16.22 -38.54 -9.40
CA ILE A 999 14.82 -38.85 -9.72
C ILE A 999 13.92 -38.70 -8.48
N TYR A 1000 14.31 -39.27 -7.34
CA TYR A 1000 13.50 -39.22 -6.12
C TYR A 1000 13.24 -37.79 -5.65
N HIS A 1001 14.29 -36.98 -5.54
CA HIS A 1001 14.16 -35.59 -5.09
C HIS A 1001 13.67 -34.67 -6.21
N GLY A 1002 13.98 -34.95 -7.48
CA GLY A 1002 13.40 -34.25 -8.61
C GLY A 1002 11.88 -34.36 -8.63
N PHE A 1003 11.34 -35.52 -8.28
CA PHE A 1003 9.92 -35.71 -8.11
C PHE A 1003 9.40 -35.07 -6.81
N SER A 1004 9.98 -35.45 -5.67
CA SER A 1004 9.46 -35.11 -4.34
C SER A 1004 9.52 -33.61 -4.05
N LEU A 1005 10.46 -32.88 -4.67
CA LEU A 1005 10.60 -31.42 -4.52
C LEU A 1005 9.83 -30.64 -5.58
N ASN A 1006 9.34 -31.29 -6.64
CA ASN A 1006 8.59 -30.66 -7.72
C ASN A 1006 7.21 -31.30 -7.95
N VAL A 1007 6.59 -31.87 -6.90
CA VAL A 1007 5.24 -32.47 -6.96
C VAL A 1007 4.18 -31.49 -7.51
N GLU A 1008 4.43 -30.18 -7.41
CA GLU A 1008 3.62 -29.12 -8.03
C GLU A 1008 3.47 -29.25 -9.56
N ILE A 1009 4.44 -29.87 -10.26
CA ILE A 1009 4.42 -30.00 -11.74
C ILE A 1009 3.28 -30.93 -12.21
N ILE A 1010 2.84 -31.85 -11.35
CA ILE A 1010 1.93 -32.94 -11.71
C ILE A 1010 0.48 -32.44 -11.88
N GLY A 1011 0.20 -31.16 -11.56
CA GLY A 1011 -1.16 -30.62 -11.61
C GLY A 1011 -2.00 -31.09 -10.42
N GLY A 1012 -3.14 -30.44 -10.16
CA GLY A 1012 -4.00 -30.77 -9.02
C GLY A 1012 -3.56 -30.17 -7.67
N ASN A 1013 -4.10 -30.72 -6.58
CA ASN A 1013 -3.87 -30.21 -5.22
C ASN A 1013 -2.54 -30.71 -4.66
N VAL A 1014 -1.65 -29.78 -4.30
CA VAL A 1014 -0.30 -30.08 -3.80
C VAL A 1014 -0.32 -30.93 -2.53
N PHE A 1015 -1.25 -30.69 -1.60
CA PHE A 1015 -1.37 -31.47 -0.36
C PHE A 1015 -1.78 -32.92 -0.64
N ILE A 1016 -2.73 -33.12 -1.55
CA ILE A 1016 -3.20 -34.45 -1.96
C ILE A 1016 -2.06 -35.21 -2.66
N ASN A 1017 -1.38 -34.57 -3.61
CA ASN A 1017 -0.28 -35.21 -4.32
C ASN A 1017 0.89 -35.55 -3.39
N PHE A 1018 1.17 -34.71 -2.38
CA PHE A 1018 2.20 -34.99 -1.39
C PHE A 1018 1.81 -36.13 -0.46
N ALA A 1019 0.54 -36.21 -0.04
CA ALA A 1019 0.00 -37.33 0.71
C ALA A 1019 0.03 -38.64 -0.10
N LEU A 1020 -0.37 -38.61 -1.37
CA LEU A 1020 -0.26 -39.76 -2.30
C LEU A 1020 1.19 -40.20 -2.47
N ALA A 1021 2.12 -39.25 -2.59
CA ALA A 1021 3.55 -39.53 -2.70
C ALA A 1021 4.13 -40.18 -1.44
N GLY A 1022 3.56 -39.95 -0.26
CA GLY A 1022 3.88 -40.69 0.96
C GLY A 1022 3.19 -42.05 1.04
N LEU A 1023 1.92 -42.15 0.62
CA LEU A 1023 1.15 -43.40 0.64
C LEU A 1023 1.81 -44.50 -0.21
N VAL A 1024 2.37 -44.14 -1.37
CA VAL A 1024 3.03 -45.10 -2.27
C VAL A 1024 4.37 -45.64 -1.72
N GLU A 1025 4.93 -45.03 -0.67
CA GLU A 1025 6.13 -45.55 -0.01
C GLU A 1025 5.83 -46.77 0.89
N ILE A 1026 4.59 -46.93 1.37
CA ILE A 1026 4.16 -48.10 2.16
C ILE A 1026 4.29 -49.41 1.37
N PRO A 1027 3.64 -49.59 0.20
CA PRO A 1027 3.79 -50.81 -0.58
C PRO A 1027 5.22 -51.01 -1.06
N SER A 1028 5.97 -49.92 -1.29
CA SER A 1028 7.39 -49.98 -1.64
C SER A 1028 8.24 -50.70 -0.58
N VAL A 1029 8.01 -50.44 0.72
CA VAL A 1029 8.72 -51.12 1.83
C VAL A 1029 8.42 -52.63 1.83
N VAL A 1030 7.16 -53.01 1.63
CA VAL A 1030 6.74 -54.42 1.60
C VAL A 1030 7.38 -55.17 0.42
N ILE A 1031 7.32 -54.57 -0.78
CA ILE A 1031 7.98 -55.11 -1.98
C ILE A 1031 9.49 -55.20 -1.77
N SER A 1032 10.12 -54.22 -1.10
CA SER A 1032 11.55 -54.26 -0.81
C SER A 1032 11.94 -55.43 0.08
N LEU A 1033 11.16 -55.71 1.13
CA LEU A 1033 11.41 -56.82 2.05
C LEU A 1033 11.34 -58.17 1.34
N ILE A 1034 10.29 -58.38 0.54
CA ILE A 1034 10.06 -59.63 -0.19
C ILE A 1034 11.13 -59.77 -1.29
N GLY A 1035 11.31 -58.76 -2.12
CA GLY A 1035 12.21 -58.79 -3.26
C GLY A 1035 13.67 -59.04 -2.88
N MET A 1036 14.17 -58.39 -1.82
CA MET A 1036 15.54 -58.63 -1.34
C MET A 1036 15.75 -60.05 -0.80
N ARG A 1037 14.71 -60.69 -0.26
CA ARG A 1037 14.78 -62.03 0.33
C ARG A 1037 14.72 -63.14 -0.72
N TYR A 1038 13.91 -62.97 -1.76
CA TYR A 1038 13.68 -64.02 -2.77
C TYR A 1038 14.50 -63.87 -4.04
N ILE A 1039 14.71 -62.63 -4.53
CA ILE A 1039 15.36 -62.37 -5.83
C ILE A 1039 16.85 -62.01 -5.63
N GLY A 1040 17.23 -61.66 -4.41
CA GLY A 1040 18.58 -61.18 -4.07
C GLY A 1040 18.77 -59.69 -4.37
N ARG A 1041 19.66 -59.03 -3.61
CA ARG A 1041 19.78 -57.56 -3.58
C ARG A 1041 20.09 -56.93 -4.94
N LYS A 1042 21.05 -57.48 -5.67
CA LYS A 1042 21.51 -56.92 -6.96
C LYS A 1042 20.44 -57.01 -8.04
N ALA A 1043 19.83 -58.18 -8.20
CA ALA A 1043 18.77 -58.38 -9.18
C ALA A 1043 17.52 -57.55 -8.86
N PHE A 1044 17.20 -57.40 -7.56
CA PHE A 1044 16.12 -56.53 -7.13
C PHE A 1044 16.36 -55.05 -7.48
N ILE A 1045 17.55 -54.49 -7.20
CA ILE A 1045 17.91 -53.11 -7.56
C ILE A 1045 17.77 -52.87 -9.08
N ILE A 1046 18.24 -53.81 -9.90
CA ILE A 1046 18.14 -53.69 -11.36
C ILE A 1046 16.66 -53.71 -11.79
N SER A 1047 15.87 -54.63 -11.25
CA SER A 1047 14.44 -54.77 -11.57
C SER A 1047 13.66 -53.51 -11.23
N THR A 1048 13.89 -52.88 -10.07
CA THR A 1048 13.19 -51.66 -9.66
C THR A 1048 13.60 -50.45 -10.50
N ILE A 1049 14.87 -50.29 -10.85
CA ILE A 1049 15.34 -49.21 -11.74
C ILE A 1049 14.71 -49.35 -13.13
N VAL A 1050 14.71 -50.55 -13.70
CA VAL A 1050 14.11 -50.81 -15.02
C VAL A 1050 12.60 -50.56 -14.99
N SER A 1051 11.91 -50.97 -13.92
CA SER A 1051 10.47 -50.72 -13.75
C SER A 1051 10.16 -49.22 -13.66
N ALA A 1052 10.96 -48.46 -12.91
CA ALA A 1052 10.84 -47.00 -12.85
C ALA A 1052 11.10 -46.36 -14.23
N ALA A 1053 12.16 -46.78 -14.92
CA ALA A 1053 12.50 -46.30 -16.26
C ALA A 1053 11.37 -46.55 -17.26
N PHE A 1054 10.73 -47.73 -17.20
CA PHE A 1054 9.57 -48.06 -18.01
C PHE A 1054 8.41 -47.09 -17.76
N CYS A 1055 8.05 -46.83 -16.49
CA CYS A 1055 6.99 -45.89 -16.14
C CYS A 1055 7.23 -44.50 -16.73
N TYR A 1056 8.45 -43.98 -16.59
CA TYR A 1056 8.80 -42.65 -17.09
C TYR A 1056 8.92 -42.60 -18.62
N ALA A 1057 9.39 -43.68 -19.27
CA ALA A 1057 9.41 -43.80 -20.72
C ALA A 1057 7.99 -43.85 -21.30
N THR A 1058 7.06 -44.54 -20.62
CA THR A 1058 5.63 -44.53 -20.97
C THR A 1058 5.07 -43.11 -20.88
N ILE A 1059 5.35 -42.37 -19.81
CA ILE A 1059 4.93 -40.97 -19.69
C ILE A 1059 5.48 -40.11 -20.85
N ALA A 1060 6.78 -40.26 -21.17
CA ALA A 1060 7.42 -39.50 -22.25
C ALA A 1060 6.83 -39.80 -23.63
N THR A 1061 6.62 -41.09 -23.95
CA THR A 1061 6.04 -41.52 -25.22
C THR A 1061 4.59 -41.07 -25.38
N PHE A 1062 3.76 -41.18 -24.34
CA PHE A 1062 2.38 -40.66 -24.36
C PHE A 1062 2.34 -39.14 -24.60
N ARG A 1063 3.25 -38.39 -23.97
CA ARG A 1063 3.34 -36.93 -24.18
C ARG A 1063 3.79 -36.53 -25.58
N ILE A 1064 4.63 -37.34 -26.24
CA ILE A 1064 5.10 -37.09 -27.61
C ILE A 1064 4.02 -37.45 -28.63
N LEU A 1065 3.34 -38.59 -28.45
CA LEU A 1065 2.40 -39.14 -29.43
C LEU A 1065 1.01 -38.46 -29.39
N TRP A 1066 0.58 -37.95 -28.23
CA TRP A 1066 -0.78 -37.42 -28.04
C TRP A 1066 -0.74 -36.01 -27.44
N ALA A 1067 -0.24 -35.03 -28.21
CA ALA A 1067 -0.04 -33.66 -27.76
C ALA A 1067 -1.33 -32.86 -27.47
N ASN A 1068 -2.50 -33.33 -27.92
CA ASN A 1068 -3.77 -32.58 -27.94
C ASN A 1068 -4.88 -33.08 -27.00
N LEU A 1069 -4.63 -34.08 -26.13
CA LEU A 1069 -5.61 -34.44 -25.10
C LEU A 1069 -5.38 -33.63 -23.82
N SER A 1070 -6.37 -32.81 -23.49
CA SER A 1070 -6.57 -32.23 -22.17
C SER A 1070 -6.92 -33.32 -21.13
N ASP A 1071 -6.39 -33.15 -19.92
CA ASP A 1071 -6.99 -33.56 -18.65
C ASP A 1071 -7.06 -35.05 -18.23
N ASN A 1072 -6.16 -35.94 -18.68
CA ASN A 1072 -5.95 -37.20 -17.94
C ASN A 1072 -4.86 -37.06 -16.87
N ASP A 1073 -5.09 -36.15 -15.92
CA ASP A 1073 -4.24 -35.95 -14.72
C ASP A 1073 -4.06 -37.27 -13.95
N ILE A 1074 -5.08 -38.12 -13.95
CA ILE A 1074 -5.08 -39.39 -13.20
C ILE A 1074 -4.00 -40.36 -13.72
N MET A 1075 -3.83 -40.49 -15.04
CA MET A 1075 -2.82 -41.40 -15.60
C MET A 1075 -1.40 -40.89 -15.32
N LEU A 1076 -1.19 -39.58 -15.49
CA LEU A 1076 0.10 -38.94 -15.22
C LEU A 1076 0.47 -39.08 -13.75
N VAL A 1077 -0.45 -38.77 -12.83
CA VAL A 1077 -0.29 -38.94 -11.38
C VAL A 1077 -0.01 -40.41 -11.07
N SER A 1078 -0.81 -41.34 -11.60
CA SER A 1078 -0.68 -42.77 -11.28
C SER A 1078 0.66 -43.37 -11.72
N LEU A 1079 1.08 -43.15 -12.97
CA LEU A 1079 2.37 -43.64 -13.48
C LEU A 1079 3.55 -42.96 -12.79
N SER A 1080 3.40 -41.67 -12.46
CA SER A 1080 4.39 -40.92 -11.69
C SER A 1080 4.58 -41.48 -10.28
N MET A 1081 3.49 -41.78 -9.59
CA MET A 1081 3.49 -42.37 -8.26
C MET A 1081 4.01 -43.81 -8.28
N LEU A 1082 3.69 -44.59 -9.32
CA LEU A 1082 4.24 -45.93 -9.53
C LEU A 1082 5.77 -45.87 -9.76
N GLY A 1083 6.23 -44.95 -10.59
CA GLY A 1083 7.66 -44.70 -10.79
C GLY A 1083 8.38 -44.32 -9.49
N LYS A 1084 7.78 -43.42 -8.70
CA LYS A 1084 8.32 -43.04 -7.38
C LYS A 1084 8.41 -44.24 -6.42
N MET A 1085 7.39 -45.09 -6.39
CA MET A 1085 7.37 -46.30 -5.55
C MET A 1085 8.59 -47.19 -5.83
N PHE A 1086 8.93 -47.42 -7.09
CA PHE A 1086 10.09 -48.23 -7.48
C PHE A 1086 11.43 -47.54 -7.19
N ILE A 1087 11.51 -46.22 -7.32
CA ILE A 1087 12.70 -45.45 -6.95
C ILE A 1087 12.94 -45.49 -5.44
N PHE A 1088 11.88 -45.42 -4.62
CA PHE A 1088 12.00 -45.59 -3.17
C PHE A 1088 12.42 -47.03 -2.79
N ALA A 1089 11.92 -48.05 -3.51
CA ALA A 1089 12.33 -49.44 -3.32
C ALA A 1089 13.83 -49.64 -3.65
N THR A 1090 14.30 -48.93 -4.68
CA THR A 1090 15.72 -48.87 -5.05
C THR A 1090 16.54 -48.23 -3.93
N PHE A 1091 16.08 -47.12 -3.32
CA PHE A 1091 16.77 -46.49 -2.19
C PHE A 1091 16.92 -47.44 -1.00
N ASN A 1092 15.86 -48.18 -0.68
CA ASN A 1092 15.86 -49.17 0.40
C ASN A 1092 16.89 -50.28 0.19
N ALA A 1093 17.03 -50.78 -1.04
CA ALA A 1093 17.96 -51.86 -1.35
C ALA A 1093 19.41 -51.39 -1.53
N ILE A 1094 19.61 -50.23 -2.15
CA ILE A 1094 20.95 -49.74 -2.54
C ILE A 1094 21.80 -49.31 -1.33
N TYR A 1095 21.20 -48.73 -0.29
CA TYR A 1095 21.91 -48.38 0.95
C TYR A 1095 22.38 -49.62 1.71
N ILE A 1096 21.59 -50.70 1.72
CA ILE A 1096 21.99 -51.95 2.37
C ILE A 1096 23.07 -52.64 1.54
N HIS A 1097 22.91 -52.66 0.21
CA HIS A 1097 23.90 -53.24 -0.69
C HIS A 1097 25.27 -52.54 -0.59
N ALA A 1098 25.30 -51.20 -0.56
CA ALA A 1098 26.52 -50.43 -0.36
C ALA A 1098 27.17 -50.75 1.01
N GLY A 1099 26.36 -50.86 2.07
CA GLY A 1099 26.83 -51.23 3.40
C GLY A 1099 27.36 -52.66 3.52
N GLU A 1100 27.11 -53.54 2.55
CA GLU A 1100 27.64 -54.91 2.54
C GLU A 1100 28.84 -55.09 1.62
N ILE A 1101 28.92 -54.29 0.55
CA ILE A 1101 30.02 -54.31 -0.42
C ILE A 1101 31.32 -53.78 0.19
N PHE A 1102 31.26 -52.68 0.93
CA PHE A 1102 32.46 -52.04 1.44
C PHE A 1102 33.01 -52.78 2.68
N PRO A 1103 34.34 -52.98 2.76
CA PRO A 1103 35.00 -53.65 3.88
C PRO A 1103 34.82 -52.85 5.17
N THR A 1104 34.79 -53.52 6.32
CA THR A 1104 34.37 -52.93 7.61
C THR A 1104 35.11 -51.64 7.98
N LYS A 1105 36.42 -51.52 7.69
CA LYS A 1105 37.23 -50.31 7.95
C LYS A 1105 36.91 -49.11 7.04
N LEU A 1106 36.42 -49.34 5.83
CA LEU A 1106 36.06 -48.29 4.86
C LEU A 1106 34.54 -48.17 4.63
N ARG A 1107 33.74 -48.94 5.35
CA ARG A 1107 32.29 -49.07 5.10
C ARG A 1107 31.55 -47.75 5.27
N GLN A 1108 31.85 -47.02 6.34
CA GLN A 1108 31.22 -45.73 6.59
C GLN A 1108 31.57 -44.74 5.48
N SER A 1109 32.86 -44.53 5.23
CA SER A 1109 33.33 -43.55 4.26
C SER A 1109 32.88 -43.92 2.83
N GLY A 1110 32.84 -45.22 2.50
CA GLY A 1110 32.33 -45.71 1.22
C GLY A 1110 30.83 -45.47 1.05
N VAL A 1111 30.00 -45.84 2.03
CA VAL A 1111 28.55 -45.57 1.97
C VAL A 1111 28.26 -44.06 1.99
N SER A 1112 29.01 -43.29 2.78
CA SER A 1112 28.92 -41.83 2.79
C SER A 1112 29.28 -41.22 1.43
N SER A 1113 30.31 -41.72 0.75
CA SER A 1113 30.66 -41.26 -0.60
C SER A 1113 29.53 -41.52 -1.62
N CYS A 1114 28.88 -42.68 -1.55
CA CYS A 1114 27.72 -43.00 -2.36
C CYS A 1114 26.54 -42.06 -2.03
N SER A 1115 26.31 -41.81 -0.74
CA SER A 1115 25.27 -40.88 -0.28
C SER A 1115 25.54 -39.45 -0.80
N ILE A 1116 26.79 -38.97 -0.76
CA ILE A 1116 27.19 -37.67 -1.35
C ILE A 1116 26.81 -37.63 -2.84
N SER A 1117 27.08 -38.70 -3.59
CA SER A 1117 26.70 -38.77 -5.01
C SER A 1117 25.19 -38.65 -5.22
N ALA A 1118 24.36 -39.33 -4.40
CA ALA A 1118 22.90 -39.15 -4.43
C ALA A 1118 22.48 -37.70 -4.13
N ARG A 1119 23.15 -37.04 -3.20
CA ARG A 1119 22.86 -35.65 -2.82
C ARG A 1119 23.32 -34.65 -3.87
N ALA A 1120 24.39 -34.92 -4.62
CA ALA A 1120 24.77 -34.14 -5.79
C ALA A 1120 23.65 -34.18 -6.86
N GLY A 1121 23.11 -35.36 -7.17
CA GLY A 1121 21.95 -35.50 -8.04
C GLY A 1121 20.73 -34.74 -7.50
N SER A 1122 20.46 -34.87 -6.20
CA SER A 1122 19.36 -34.17 -5.51
C SER A 1122 19.51 -32.64 -5.50
N THR A 1123 20.74 -32.12 -5.51
CA THR A 1123 21.06 -30.68 -5.55
C THR A 1123 20.79 -30.09 -6.93
N ILE A 1124 21.03 -30.88 -7.98
CA ILE A 1124 20.81 -30.48 -9.38
C ILE A 1124 19.33 -30.58 -9.74
N ALA A 1125 18.61 -31.56 -9.19
CA ALA A 1125 17.24 -31.89 -9.60
C ALA A 1125 16.23 -30.72 -9.57
N PRO A 1126 16.21 -29.81 -8.57
CA PRO A 1126 15.34 -28.64 -8.57
C PRO A 1126 15.56 -27.72 -9.79
N PHE A 1127 16.81 -27.57 -10.24
CA PHE A 1127 17.16 -26.70 -11.38
C PHE A 1127 16.78 -27.28 -12.74
N VAL A 1128 16.50 -28.57 -12.85
CA VAL A 1128 16.12 -29.16 -14.15
C VAL A 1128 14.72 -28.75 -14.58
N LYS A 1129 13.78 -28.60 -13.63
CA LYS A 1129 12.53 -27.87 -13.88
C LYS A 1129 12.82 -26.47 -14.42
N ASP A 1130 13.82 -25.80 -13.83
CA ASP A 1130 14.13 -24.42 -14.19
C ASP A 1130 14.86 -24.26 -15.52
N LEU A 1131 15.47 -25.32 -16.05
CA LEU A 1131 16.12 -25.34 -17.36
C LEU A 1131 15.17 -25.76 -18.48
N VAL A 1132 14.17 -26.60 -18.16
CA VAL A 1132 13.25 -27.20 -19.14
C VAL A 1132 11.92 -26.43 -19.25
N SER A 1133 11.52 -25.70 -18.20
CA SER A 1133 10.39 -24.76 -18.22
C SER A 1133 10.82 -23.36 -18.61
#